data_AF-A0A9Q7XK97-F1
#
_entry.id   AF-A0A9Q7XK97-F1
#
_cell.length_a   1.000
_cell.length_b   1.000
_cell.length_c   1.000
_cell.angle_alpha   90.00
_cell.angle_beta   90.00
_cell.angle_gamma   90.00
#
_symmetry.space_group_name_H-M   'P 1'
#
loop_
_entity.id
_entity.type
_entity.pdbx_description
1 polymer ?
#
loop_
_entity_poly.entity_id
_entity_poly.type
_entity_poly.pdbx_seq_one_letter_code
_entity_poly.pdbx_strand_id
1 'polypeptide(L)'
;MPPKVRQRGKKPSKQQKLQQEQEQVAEPVASSSTTSNPLQSQADFIPLNDDNTAAAAGEEEKADGTPNWVKLGDRPSKAEHEAPFGYVDAELKAYLRAGWQRVVELEAQGYVAKSTLTTLAAAGAGSHTNGPAGQGEEDDELALLLQATLKEMDGKELLLSTDPDTSLIVEGILHRLPAKPLRVFVDRLGGNFVTLSKHRFASHVIQACLSTLQPAVTLEHATSQHFSQHSHLSNANGKGASSAAYASDTATIVNEDGILRSATQLILDIAEELSADTGVLEGLVTDAFGSHVLRSLLCVMMGKNVQVDTNASVHSAAAADLRSRRSAKFRIRKAPTAVGGAPTSTISAEELLVLIPDLLFNRAAILQKEILAEASVDTIRRWATDAVASPLLQLLIEAETDSLNSVQDGAKWKGTLVDNLLNGFISFPPPNLTSAEEVQKDSYLETSLRDSVASHALQLALERCPITTASRFFSIYIRSRMAKLCVHPAANHIVAALIRRLSTDDLEGVLGEMGKVATGMVKEQMVGCILAAVERVMQLAQRGEGGEELVKGVSEVVLAGFRLKSKEEEGDGLKLLVPAVLALKTRKAYLHTYAARLRRGDGEKGEERGSKRGRDGKTKTKGKKSSRKTLESDVEEDENPYTMDPTYELPITEATIQGSLLLQSLLRLPGPAVASRAPPKRTFGRPQPPATNPTPAQESWGCAMVLDSLLSLPTLVPFARNPTSVYFLISSLTHPSPSSPSPTAGLDWIQANRRRKLQQSLINTLPSYCGDKYGSRLADALWYTVDGYSKEKIVKTVIEHDTEILKMPYASYFTNKLQLQLWRKGKVREWTQVVQAQQQGLKKEEEKEMAESKWKPIIVETKRTKKENGKDGGKEKKDKVDGELDSILDQI
;
A
#
# COMPACT_ATOMS: atom_id res chain seq x y z
N MET A 1 -20.32 -3.10 62.47
CA MET A 1 -20.73 -3.49 61.10
C MET A 1 -22.13 -2.97 60.83
N PRO A 2 -22.58 -2.61 59.61
CA PRO A 2 -21.90 -2.27 58.35
C PRO A 2 -22.29 -0.82 57.88
N PRO A 3 -22.29 -0.45 56.58
CA PRO A 3 -21.22 0.25 55.86
C PRO A 3 -21.49 1.74 55.54
N LYS A 4 -20.42 2.55 55.37
CA LYS A 4 -20.46 3.91 54.78
C LYS A 4 -19.95 3.87 53.34
N VAL A 5 -20.86 4.10 52.39
CA VAL A 5 -20.61 4.24 50.95
C VAL A 5 -20.14 5.67 50.65
N ARG A 6 -18.95 5.81 50.04
CA ARG A 6 -18.44 7.07 49.48
C ARG A 6 -18.91 7.23 48.03
N GLN A 7 -19.59 8.33 47.74
CA GLN A 7 -20.05 8.71 46.40
C GLN A 7 -18.91 9.33 45.58
N ARG A 8 -18.78 8.89 44.33
CA ARG A 8 -17.88 9.42 43.30
C ARG A 8 -18.60 10.54 42.54
N GLY A 9 -18.07 11.76 42.58
CA GLY A 9 -18.53 12.89 41.79
C GLY A 9 -18.26 12.70 40.29
N LYS A 10 -19.27 12.99 39.47
CA LYS A 10 -19.17 13.08 38.00
C LYS A 10 -18.96 14.55 37.60
N LYS A 11 -18.00 14.79 36.70
CA LYS A 11 -17.72 16.10 36.07
C LYS A 11 -18.92 16.57 35.23
N PRO A 12 -19.26 17.87 35.20
CA PRO A 12 -20.38 18.40 34.41
C PRO A 12 -20.02 18.59 32.92
N SER A 13 -21.03 18.41 32.08
CA SER A 13 -20.97 18.42 30.61
C SER A 13 -21.02 19.84 30.01
N LYS A 14 -20.31 19.98 28.89
CA LYS A 14 -20.05 21.15 28.01
C LYS A 14 -21.22 22.06 27.59
N GLN A 15 -22.46 21.80 28.01
CA GLN A 15 -23.65 22.55 27.56
C GLN A 15 -24.02 23.73 28.45
N GLN A 16 -23.48 23.85 29.66
CA GLN A 16 -23.72 24.99 30.55
C GLN A 16 -22.80 26.20 30.30
N LYS A 17 -21.73 26.04 29.50
CA LYS A 17 -20.81 27.14 29.17
C LYS A 17 -21.30 28.02 28.00
N LEU A 18 -22.13 27.48 27.12
CA LEU A 18 -22.63 28.16 25.92
C LEU A 18 -23.89 29.00 26.14
N GLN A 19 -24.53 28.92 27.31
CA GLN A 19 -25.69 29.76 27.66
C GLN A 19 -25.32 31.04 28.44
N GLN A 20 -24.07 31.20 28.89
CA GLN A 20 -23.61 32.42 29.56
C GLN A 20 -22.93 33.44 28.64
N GLU A 21 -22.65 33.08 27.38
CA GLU A 21 -22.02 34.00 26.40
C GLU A 21 -23.02 34.72 25.47
N GLN A 22 -24.33 34.50 25.64
CA GLN A 22 -25.38 35.13 24.79
C GLN A 22 -26.21 36.21 25.47
N GLU A 23 -25.96 36.53 26.74
CA GLU A 23 -26.59 37.65 27.44
C GLU A 23 -25.54 38.67 27.87
N GLN A 24 -24.95 39.37 26.90
CA GLN A 24 -24.38 40.69 27.15
C GLN A 24 -24.36 41.54 25.87
N VAL A 25 -24.93 42.73 26.01
CA VAL A 25 -24.80 43.96 25.20
C VAL A 25 -25.96 44.32 24.25
N ALA A 26 -26.70 45.37 24.65
CA ALA A 26 -27.35 46.34 23.78
C ALA A 26 -27.13 47.77 24.34
N GLU A 27 -26.33 48.57 23.58
CA GLU A 27 -26.42 50.03 23.24
C GLU A 27 -26.47 51.19 24.29
N PRO A 28 -26.22 52.48 23.92
CA PRO A 28 -25.24 53.08 22.96
C PRO A 28 -24.57 54.43 23.45
N VAL A 29 -23.77 55.07 22.57
CA VAL A 29 -23.55 56.55 22.32
C VAL A 29 -22.07 57.09 22.28
N ALA A 30 -21.67 57.46 21.05
CA ALA A 30 -20.90 58.62 20.51
C ALA A 30 -19.41 59.00 20.82
N SER A 31 -18.71 59.21 19.68
CA SER A 31 -17.77 60.30 19.27
C SER A 31 -16.23 60.17 19.41
N SER A 32 -15.63 60.12 18.21
CA SER A 32 -14.47 60.84 17.64
C SER A 32 -13.01 60.62 18.09
N SER A 33 -12.24 60.20 17.08
CA SER A 33 -10.94 60.71 16.59
C SER A 33 -9.59 60.23 17.17
N THR A 34 -8.88 59.53 16.26
CA THR A 34 -7.45 59.63 15.88
C THR A 34 -6.33 59.00 16.73
N THR A 35 -5.52 58.21 16.00
CA THR A 35 -4.07 57.93 16.05
C THR A 35 -3.46 56.80 16.92
N SER A 36 -2.80 55.88 16.19
CA SER A 36 -1.55 55.12 16.45
C SER A 36 -1.50 53.84 17.32
N ASN A 37 -1.04 52.75 16.65
CA ASN A 37 -0.33 51.52 17.10
C ASN A 37 -1.11 50.43 17.90
N PRO A 38 -0.60 49.17 18.02
CA PRO A 38 -0.04 48.24 17.02
C PRO A 38 -0.72 46.83 17.09
N LEU A 39 -0.37 45.93 16.16
CA LEU A 39 -0.80 44.51 16.14
C LEU A 39 -0.30 43.72 17.37
N GLN A 40 -1.19 42.95 17.99
CA GLN A 40 -0.82 41.83 18.86
C GLN A 40 -1.64 40.59 18.51
N SER A 41 -0.93 39.55 18.07
CA SER A 41 -1.40 38.22 17.75
C SER A 41 -1.69 37.42 19.04
N GLN A 42 -2.95 37.07 19.28
CA GLN A 42 -3.32 36.01 20.22
C GLN A 42 -3.52 34.71 19.43
N ALA A 43 -2.59 33.78 19.60
CA ALA A 43 -2.76 32.38 19.23
C ALA A 43 -3.07 31.59 20.51
N ASP A 44 -4.29 31.08 20.59
CA ASP A 44 -4.72 30.14 21.63
C ASP A 44 -3.96 28.82 21.50
N PHE A 45 -3.15 28.49 22.50
CA PHE A 45 -2.48 27.20 22.67
C PHE A 45 -3.12 26.41 23.82
N ILE A 46 -3.57 25.20 23.54
CA ILE A 46 -4.09 24.24 24.54
C ILE A 46 -2.92 23.33 24.95
N PRO A 47 -2.56 23.23 26.24
CA PRO A 47 -1.45 22.38 26.69
C PRO A 47 -1.83 20.89 26.69
N LEU A 48 -0.87 20.05 26.31
CA LEU A 48 -0.91 18.59 26.47
C LEU A 48 -0.75 18.25 27.96
N ASN A 49 -1.68 17.46 28.50
CA ASN A 49 -1.59 16.88 29.84
C ASN A 49 -0.52 15.79 29.86
N ASP A 50 0.51 15.99 30.68
CA ASP A 50 1.31 14.91 31.27
C ASP A 50 0.56 14.35 32.49
N ASP A 51 0.23 13.06 32.47
CA ASP A 51 -0.18 12.32 33.67
C ASP A 51 0.95 11.36 34.08
N ASN A 52 1.77 11.86 35.01
CA ASN A 52 2.05 11.26 36.32
C ASN A 52 2.49 9.78 36.39
N THR A 53 3.80 9.54 36.44
CA THR A 53 4.38 8.46 37.25
C THR A 53 5.59 8.98 38.02
N ALA A 54 5.45 9.07 39.35
CA ALA A 54 6.52 9.40 40.28
C ALA A 54 6.80 8.25 41.25
N ALA A 55 8.06 8.21 41.69
CA ALA A 55 8.71 7.47 42.79
C ALA A 55 9.34 6.09 42.44
N ALA A 56 10.58 5.75 42.83
CA ALA A 56 11.45 6.29 43.90
C ALA A 56 12.96 5.98 43.71
N ALA A 57 13.82 6.99 44.00
CA ALA A 57 14.97 7.04 44.95
C ALA A 57 16.12 5.99 44.85
N GLY A 58 17.40 6.37 44.98
CA GLY A 58 18.02 7.68 45.27
C GLY A 58 19.55 7.56 45.33
N GLU A 59 20.24 8.69 45.52
CA GLU A 59 21.57 8.78 46.14
C GLU A 59 21.84 10.23 46.54
N GLU A 60 22.37 10.41 47.76
CA GLU A 60 22.69 11.69 48.39
C GLU A 60 24.06 12.20 47.92
N GLU A 61 24.17 13.46 47.51
CA GLU A 61 25.45 14.17 47.60
C GLU A 61 25.30 15.68 47.87
N LYS A 62 26.34 16.22 48.50
CA LYS A 62 26.36 17.34 49.46
C LYS A 62 26.01 18.71 48.89
N ALA A 63 25.49 19.54 49.79
CA ALA A 63 25.09 20.92 49.59
C ALA A 63 26.27 21.86 49.32
N ASP A 64 26.31 22.44 48.12
CA ASP A 64 26.90 23.75 47.87
C ASP A 64 25.78 24.78 47.71
N GLY A 65 25.77 25.79 48.59
CA GLY A 65 24.73 26.81 48.75
C GLY A 65 24.70 27.87 47.66
N THR A 66 24.56 27.47 46.40
CA THR A 66 24.24 28.38 45.30
C THR A 66 22.81 28.14 44.82
N PRO A 67 21.93 29.15 44.81
CA PRO A 67 20.54 28.97 44.39
C PRO A 67 20.45 28.68 42.89
N ASN A 68 19.52 27.78 42.54
CA ASN A 68 19.35 27.14 41.23
C ASN A 68 19.20 28.07 40.00
N TRP A 69 19.06 29.38 40.18
CA TRP A 69 18.97 30.35 39.09
C TRP A 69 20.34 30.81 38.57
N VAL A 70 21.43 30.58 39.32
CA VAL A 70 22.80 30.93 38.89
C VAL A 70 23.41 29.84 37.99
N LYS A 71 22.86 28.61 37.98
CA LYS A 71 23.29 27.49 37.11
C LYS A 71 22.50 27.40 35.79
N LEU A 72 21.81 28.49 35.39
CA LEU A 72 21.00 28.54 34.17
C LEU A 72 21.82 28.81 32.89
N GLY A 73 23.16 28.84 32.98
CA GLY A 73 24.05 29.06 31.85
C GLY A 73 24.38 27.81 31.01
N ASP A 74 24.17 26.61 31.56
CA ASP A 74 24.62 25.35 30.93
C ASP A 74 23.48 24.46 30.43
N ARG A 75 22.27 25.00 30.24
CA ARG A 75 21.21 24.33 29.48
C ARG A 75 21.10 25.01 28.13
N PRO A 76 21.28 24.31 26.99
CA PRO A 76 21.01 24.91 25.69
C PRO A 76 19.60 25.48 25.71
N SER A 77 19.48 26.76 25.39
CA SER A 77 18.23 27.49 25.55
C SER A 77 17.16 26.83 24.66
N LYS A 78 15.91 26.76 25.13
CA LYS A 78 14.78 26.28 24.32
C LYS A 78 14.67 27.01 22.96
N ALA A 79 15.18 28.24 22.90
CA ALA A 79 15.30 29.04 21.68
C ALA A 79 16.33 28.49 20.68
N GLU A 80 17.46 27.96 21.14
CA GLU A 80 18.53 27.39 20.28
C GLU A 80 18.05 26.12 19.57
N HIS A 81 17.24 25.31 20.25
CA HIS A 81 16.67 24.10 19.66
C HIS A 81 15.48 24.38 18.71
N GLU A 82 14.80 25.51 18.89
CA GLU A 82 13.63 25.91 18.12
C GLU A 82 13.98 26.68 16.84
N ALA A 83 15.06 27.46 16.87
CA ALA A 83 15.51 28.30 15.77
C ALA A 83 17.05 28.31 15.69
N PRO A 84 17.69 27.17 15.36
CA PRO A 84 19.16 27.04 15.38
C PRO A 84 19.87 28.00 14.42
N PHE A 85 19.16 28.52 13.41
CA PHE A 85 19.69 29.46 12.42
C PHE A 85 19.04 30.85 12.48
N GLY A 86 18.27 31.14 13.55
CA GLY A 86 17.53 32.39 13.73
C GLY A 86 16.07 32.34 13.24
N TYR A 87 15.41 33.50 13.18
CA TYR A 87 14.01 33.63 12.73
C TYR A 87 13.89 34.32 11.37
N VAL A 88 12.97 33.83 10.54
CA VAL A 88 12.66 34.42 9.24
C VAL A 88 11.92 35.73 9.44
N ASP A 89 12.37 36.78 8.76
CA ASP A 89 11.69 38.07 8.75
C ASP A 89 10.26 38.00 8.16
N ALA A 90 9.37 38.83 8.67
CA ALA A 90 7.96 38.83 8.28
C ALA A 90 7.76 39.19 6.80
N GLU A 91 8.57 40.11 6.26
CA GLU A 91 8.50 40.53 4.86
C GLU A 91 8.90 39.39 3.93
N LEU A 92 10.03 38.74 4.22
CA LEU A 92 10.50 37.57 3.48
C LEU A 92 9.47 36.44 3.50
N LYS A 93 8.87 36.18 4.66
CA LYS A 93 7.84 35.15 4.80
C LYS A 93 6.59 35.49 3.99
N ALA A 94 6.17 36.75 3.96
CA ALA A 94 5.05 37.20 3.14
C ALA A 94 5.36 37.06 1.64
N TYR A 95 6.57 37.44 1.23
CA TYR A 95 7.03 37.30 -0.15
C TYR A 95 6.99 35.84 -0.62
N LEU A 96 7.57 34.91 0.15
CA LEU A 96 7.58 33.49 -0.21
C LEU A 96 6.19 32.88 -0.25
N ARG A 97 5.28 33.29 0.64
CA ARG A 97 3.87 32.83 0.59
C ARG A 97 3.17 33.31 -0.67
N ALA A 98 3.34 34.58 -1.02
CA ALA A 98 2.74 35.15 -2.23
C ALA A 98 3.31 34.50 -3.50
N GLY A 99 4.63 34.33 -3.56
CA GLY A 99 5.31 33.64 -4.65
C GLY A 99 4.83 32.19 -4.80
N TRP A 100 4.72 31.46 -3.69
CA TRP A 100 4.22 30.09 -3.69
C TRP A 100 2.76 29.98 -4.15
N GLN A 101 1.90 30.88 -3.69
CA GLN A 101 0.50 30.90 -4.13
C GLN A 101 0.43 31.14 -5.64
N ARG A 102 1.23 32.05 -6.18
CA ARG A 102 1.29 32.30 -7.63
C ARG A 102 1.81 31.09 -8.41
N VAL A 103 2.79 30.36 -7.89
CA VAL A 103 3.26 29.09 -8.47
C VAL A 103 2.10 28.08 -8.58
N VAL A 104 1.34 27.89 -7.50
CA VAL A 104 0.19 26.97 -7.48
C VAL A 104 -0.92 27.41 -8.45
N GLU A 105 -1.16 28.72 -8.56
CA GLU A 105 -2.13 29.27 -9.51
C GLU A 105 -1.71 29.06 -10.97
N LEU A 106 -0.44 29.26 -11.30
CA LEU A 106 0.11 28.97 -12.62
C LEU A 106 -0.03 27.48 -12.97
N GLU A 107 0.27 26.59 -12.03
CA GLU A 107 0.07 25.14 -12.27
C GLU A 107 -1.41 24.79 -12.50
N ALA A 108 -2.33 25.41 -11.75
CA ALA A 108 -3.76 25.24 -11.96
C ALA A 108 -4.23 25.77 -13.33
N GLN A 109 -3.51 26.72 -13.91
CA GLN A 109 -3.73 27.25 -15.26
C GLN A 109 -3.11 26.35 -16.35
N GLY A 110 -2.37 25.30 -15.99
CA GLY A 110 -1.80 24.32 -16.90
C GLY A 110 -0.31 24.51 -17.20
N TYR A 111 0.37 25.45 -16.53
CA TYR A 111 1.81 25.63 -16.65
C TYR A 111 2.55 24.47 -15.96
N VAL A 112 3.61 23.96 -16.59
CA VAL A 112 4.37 22.82 -16.06
C VAL A 112 5.80 23.24 -15.76
N ALA A 113 6.23 23.06 -14.50
CA ALA A 113 7.61 23.33 -14.12
C ALA A 113 8.58 22.35 -14.81
N LYS A 114 9.69 22.86 -15.36
CA LYS A 114 10.80 22.08 -15.91
C LYS A 114 11.66 21.47 -14.78
N SER A 115 11.05 20.63 -13.96
CA SER A 115 11.67 19.94 -12.82
C SER A 115 12.55 18.75 -13.25
N THR A 116 13.45 18.31 -12.37
CA THR A 116 14.25 17.08 -12.59
C THR A 116 13.39 15.86 -12.89
N LEU A 117 12.26 15.71 -12.20
CA LEU A 117 11.34 14.60 -12.36
C LEU A 117 10.63 14.64 -13.73
N THR A 118 10.14 15.81 -14.15
CA THR A 118 9.53 15.99 -15.47
C THR A 118 10.54 15.77 -16.59
N THR A 119 11.80 16.15 -16.37
CA THR A 119 12.89 15.86 -17.31
C THR A 119 13.15 14.36 -17.45
N LEU A 120 13.18 13.62 -16.35
CA LEU A 120 13.32 12.15 -16.36
C LEU A 120 12.14 11.47 -17.08
N ALA A 121 10.92 11.93 -16.78
CA ALA A 121 9.70 11.46 -17.46
C ALA A 121 9.76 11.70 -18.98
N ALA A 122 10.16 12.90 -19.40
CA ALA A 122 10.29 13.25 -20.82
C ALA A 122 11.38 12.43 -21.52
N ALA A 123 12.48 12.11 -20.83
CA ALA A 123 13.55 11.26 -21.36
C ALA A 123 13.08 9.81 -21.59
N GLY A 124 12.19 9.29 -20.73
CA GLY A 124 11.61 7.95 -20.86
C GLY A 124 10.51 7.83 -21.94
N ALA A 125 9.72 8.88 -22.16
CA ALA A 125 8.52 8.84 -23.01
C ALA A 125 8.75 9.05 -24.51
N GLY A 126 10.00 9.18 -24.98
CA GLY A 126 10.32 9.27 -26.41
C GLY A 126 9.60 10.41 -27.15
N SER A 127 9.93 11.66 -26.84
CA SER A 127 9.61 12.90 -27.60
C SER A 127 8.41 12.84 -28.58
N HIS A 128 7.19 12.63 -28.06
CA HIS A 128 5.96 12.94 -28.78
C HIS A 128 5.02 13.77 -27.91
N THR A 129 5.44 15.00 -27.63
CA THR A 129 4.52 16.09 -27.29
C THR A 129 4.83 17.25 -28.22
N ASN A 130 4.23 17.23 -29.42
CA ASN A 130 3.99 18.48 -30.13
C ASN A 130 2.93 19.23 -29.32
N GLY A 131 3.38 20.01 -28.33
CA GLY A 131 2.55 21.07 -27.78
C GLY A 131 2.16 22.03 -28.90
N PRO A 132 0.95 22.62 -28.85
CA PRO A 132 0.54 23.59 -29.85
C PRO A 132 1.56 24.72 -29.91
N ALA A 133 2.06 25.00 -31.12
CA ALA A 133 3.04 26.06 -31.38
C ALA A 133 2.44 27.42 -30.98
N GLY A 134 2.78 27.86 -29.76
CA GLY A 134 2.27 29.08 -29.14
C GLY A 134 2.66 29.26 -27.67
N GLN A 135 3.11 28.21 -26.95
CA GLN A 135 3.40 28.25 -25.50
C GLN A 135 4.85 28.61 -25.11
N GLY A 136 5.67 29.07 -26.05
CA GLY A 136 7.10 29.34 -25.78
C GLY A 136 7.37 30.54 -24.87
N GLU A 137 6.50 31.56 -24.87
CA GLU A 137 6.67 32.77 -24.03
C GLU A 137 5.98 32.64 -22.66
N GLU A 138 5.01 31.73 -22.50
CA GLU A 138 4.24 31.52 -21.27
C GLU A 138 4.95 30.55 -20.31
N ASP A 139 5.59 29.48 -20.81
CA ASP A 139 6.41 28.57 -19.98
C ASP A 139 7.58 29.27 -19.25
N ASP A 140 7.94 30.47 -19.69
CA ASP A 140 8.98 31.31 -19.09
C ASP A 140 8.49 32.03 -17.82
N GLU A 141 7.19 32.27 -17.62
CA GLU A 141 6.69 33.02 -16.45
C GLU A 141 6.90 32.23 -15.15
N LEU A 142 6.55 30.93 -15.15
CA LEU A 142 6.75 30.06 -13.99
C LEU A 142 8.24 29.87 -13.67
N ALA A 143 9.06 29.70 -14.72
CA ALA A 143 10.50 29.56 -14.57
C ALA A 143 11.15 30.84 -14.00
N LEU A 144 10.73 32.02 -14.49
CA LEU A 144 11.20 33.32 -14.03
C LEU A 144 10.78 33.56 -12.56
N LEU A 145 9.55 33.19 -12.20
CA LEU A 145 9.06 33.28 -10.82
C LEU A 145 9.87 32.38 -9.87
N LEU A 146 10.14 31.14 -10.27
CA LEU A 146 10.97 30.23 -9.48
C LEU A 146 12.40 30.76 -9.34
N GLN A 147 12.98 31.32 -10.40
CA GLN A 147 14.31 31.93 -10.35
C GLN A 147 14.35 33.17 -9.44
N ALA A 148 13.34 34.04 -9.51
CA ALA A 148 13.23 35.21 -8.62
C ALA A 148 13.10 34.77 -7.15
N THR A 149 12.30 33.72 -6.90
CA THR A 149 12.12 33.15 -5.56
C THR A 149 13.44 32.57 -5.03
N LEU A 150 14.18 31.81 -5.86
CA LEU A 150 15.49 31.27 -5.48
C LEU A 150 16.51 32.37 -5.16
N LYS A 151 16.51 33.47 -5.91
CA LYS A 151 17.39 34.61 -5.65
C LYS A 151 17.11 35.24 -4.29
N GLU A 152 15.86 35.28 -3.85
CA GLU A 152 15.49 35.81 -2.53
C GLU A 152 15.82 34.83 -1.39
N MET A 153 15.90 33.53 -1.69
CA MET A 153 16.29 32.47 -0.76
C MET A 153 17.81 32.33 -0.57
N ASP A 154 18.61 32.85 -1.49
CA ASP A 154 20.08 32.73 -1.49
C ASP A 154 20.68 33.29 -0.18
N GLY A 155 21.48 32.48 0.50
CA GLY A 155 22.09 32.79 1.80
C GLY A 155 21.15 32.70 3.00
N LYS A 156 19.87 32.31 2.81
CA LYS A 156 18.85 32.17 3.86
C LYS A 156 18.28 30.74 3.91
N GLU A 157 18.90 29.77 3.25
CA GLU A 157 18.38 28.42 3.04
C GLU A 157 18.19 27.67 4.37
N LEU A 158 19.18 27.73 5.27
CA LEU A 158 19.14 27.10 6.59
C LEU A 158 17.99 27.67 7.46
N LEU A 159 17.86 28.99 7.42
CA LEU A 159 16.83 29.74 8.14
C LEU A 159 15.43 29.37 7.64
N LEU A 160 15.24 29.39 6.32
CA LEU A 160 13.96 29.07 5.69
C LEU A 160 13.56 27.60 5.86
N SER A 161 14.53 26.69 5.94
CA SER A 161 14.30 25.26 6.16
C SER A 161 13.85 24.94 7.59
N THR A 162 14.19 25.79 8.56
CA THR A 162 13.87 25.59 9.99
C THR A 162 12.61 26.33 10.46
N ASP A 163 11.97 27.12 9.60
CA ASP A 163 10.72 27.81 9.96
C ASP A 163 9.45 27.01 9.58
N PRO A 164 8.41 26.99 10.44
CA PRO A 164 7.19 26.19 10.24
C PRO A 164 6.41 26.49 8.96
N ASP A 165 6.47 27.71 8.44
CA ASP A 165 5.69 28.10 7.27
C ASP A 165 6.52 28.03 6.00
N THR A 166 7.78 28.51 6.05
CA THR A 166 8.63 28.50 4.86
C THR A 166 9.19 27.13 4.53
N SER A 167 9.39 26.22 5.50
CA SER A 167 9.83 24.84 5.23
C SER A 167 8.91 24.10 4.25
N LEU A 168 7.58 24.25 4.40
CA LEU A 168 6.60 23.65 3.48
C LEU A 168 6.70 24.24 2.07
N ILE A 169 6.98 25.54 1.97
CA ILE A 169 7.17 26.24 0.70
C ILE A 169 8.46 25.75 0.05
N VAL A 170 9.55 25.64 0.81
CA VAL A 170 10.83 25.10 0.36
C VAL A 170 10.66 23.68 -0.18
N GLU A 171 10.01 22.78 0.56
CA GLU A 171 9.68 21.42 0.08
C GLU A 171 8.93 21.47 -1.26
N GLY A 172 7.93 22.36 -1.37
CA GLY A 172 7.15 22.56 -2.58
C GLY A 172 7.99 23.06 -3.77
N ILE A 173 8.86 24.04 -3.53
CA ILE A 173 9.76 24.60 -4.55
C ILE A 173 10.74 23.53 -5.03
N LEU A 174 11.35 22.75 -4.13
CA LEU A 174 12.34 21.71 -4.47
C LEU A 174 11.82 20.72 -5.53
N HIS A 175 10.56 20.32 -5.44
CA HIS A 175 9.93 19.43 -6.43
C HIS A 175 9.73 20.05 -7.82
N ARG A 176 9.93 21.37 -7.97
CA ARG A 176 9.77 22.12 -9.22
C ARG A 176 11.10 22.60 -9.80
N LEU A 177 12.21 22.39 -9.10
CA LEU A 177 13.52 22.86 -9.53
C LEU A 177 14.15 21.94 -10.59
N PRO A 178 14.88 22.52 -11.57
CA PRO A 178 15.79 21.76 -12.42
C PRO A 178 17.03 21.32 -11.62
N ALA A 179 17.84 20.42 -12.20
CA ALA A 179 18.93 19.75 -11.51
C ALA A 179 19.97 20.72 -10.92
N LYS A 180 20.35 21.76 -11.66
CA LYS A 180 21.40 22.69 -11.22
C LYS A 180 20.99 23.52 -9.98
N PRO A 181 19.88 24.29 -9.97
CA PRO A 181 19.45 25.02 -8.77
C PRO A 181 19.13 24.11 -7.58
N LEU A 182 18.60 22.91 -7.84
CA LEU A 182 18.40 21.90 -6.79
C LEU A 182 19.71 21.53 -6.10
N ARG A 183 20.75 21.19 -6.89
CA ARG A 183 22.08 20.85 -6.36
C ARG A 183 22.69 22.00 -5.57
N VAL A 184 22.57 23.24 -6.06
CA VAL A 184 23.04 24.44 -5.36
C VAL A 184 22.35 24.56 -4.00
N PHE A 185 21.02 24.43 -3.95
CA PHE A 185 20.28 24.52 -2.69
C PHE A 185 20.75 23.45 -1.67
N VAL A 186 20.93 22.21 -2.11
CA VAL A 186 21.41 21.12 -1.24
C VAL A 186 22.83 21.38 -0.76
N ASP A 187 23.71 21.85 -1.65
CA ASP A 187 25.11 22.19 -1.33
C ASP A 187 25.19 23.24 -0.21
N ARG A 188 24.31 24.24 -0.22
CA ARG A 188 24.19 25.30 0.82
C ARG A 188 23.77 24.79 2.19
N LEU A 189 23.15 23.60 2.29
CA LEU A 189 22.79 22.98 3.57
C LEU A 189 23.95 22.21 4.21
N GLY A 190 25.07 22.04 3.48
CA GLY A 190 26.24 21.30 3.92
C GLY A 190 26.81 21.79 5.26
N GLY A 191 27.32 20.86 6.06
CA GLY A 191 27.85 21.11 7.40
C GLY A 191 26.78 21.20 8.50
N ASN A 192 25.49 21.10 8.15
CA ASN A 192 24.37 21.25 9.08
C ASN A 192 23.32 20.14 8.97
N PHE A 193 23.55 19.09 8.17
CA PHE A 193 22.62 17.97 7.98
C PHE A 193 22.29 17.26 9.28
N VAL A 194 23.22 17.14 10.24
CA VAL A 194 22.92 16.54 11.56
C VAL A 194 21.85 17.33 12.31
N THR A 195 22.02 18.66 12.39
CA THR A 195 21.07 19.57 13.04
C THR A 195 19.73 19.60 12.32
N LEU A 196 19.75 19.70 10.99
CA LEU A 196 18.55 19.74 10.16
C LEU A 196 17.76 18.43 10.24
N SER A 197 18.44 17.28 10.33
CA SER A 197 17.81 15.96 10.37
C SER A 197 17.02 15.71 11.65
N LYS A 198 17.47 16.25 12.79
CA LYS A 198 16.77 16.16 14.09
C LYS A 198 15.72 17.25 14.29
N HIS A 199 15.60 18.19 13.36
CA HIS A 199 14.72 19.34 13.50
C HIS A 199 13.34 19.08 12.87
N ARG A 200 12.27 19.40 13.61
CA ARG A 200 10.85 19.07 13.30
C ARG A 200 10.30 19.55 11.95
N PHE A 201 10.92 20.54 11.33
CA PHE A 201 10.52 21.08 10.03
C PHE A 201 11.56 20.74 8.96
N ALA A 202 12.81 21.15 9.19
CA ALA A 202 13.95 20.87 8.32
C ALA A 202 14.15 19.38 7.98
N SER A 203 13.82 18.42 8.84
CA SER A 203 13.91 17.00 8.51
C SER A 203 13.10 16.64 7.27
N HIS A 204 11.96 17.30 7.07
CA HIS A 204 11.11 17.12 5.89
C HIS A 204 11.71 17.77 4.64
N VAL A 205 12.41 18.90 4.81
CA VAL A 205 13.19 19.53 3.74
C VAL A 205 14.31 18.59 3.29
N ILE A 206 15.05 17.96 4.21
CA ILE A 206 16.09 16.97 3.85
C ILE A 206 15.49 15.76 3.11
N GLN A 207 14.32 15.26 3.55
CA GLN A 207 13.62 14.20 2.82
C GLN A 207 13.21 14.64 1.40
N ALA A 208 12.76 15.88 1.23
CA ALA A 208 12.44 16.45 -0.08
C ALA A 208 13.70 16.59 -0.95
N CYS A 209 14.84 17.02 -0.39
CA CYS A 209 16.13 17.02 -1.08
C CYS A 209 16.51 15.62 -1.56
N LEU A 210 16.48 14.60 -0.69
CA LEU A 210 16.78 13.22 -1.05
C LEU A 210 15.84 12.68 -2.15
N SER A 211 14.54 12.97 -2.04
CA SER A 211 13.53 12.58 -3.04
C SER A 211 13.76 13.26 -4.38
N THR A 212 14.19 14.51 -4.42
CA THR A 212 14.39 15.26 -5.67
C THR A 212 15.76 15.04 -6.29
N LEU A 213 16.76 14.65 -5.48
CA LEU A 213 18.08 14.22 -5.95
C LEU A 213 18.03 12.83 -6.60
N GLN A 214 17.15 11.91 -6.19
CA GLN A 214 17.08 10.58 -6.80
C GLN A 214 16.85 10.60 -8.33
N PRO A 215 15.89 11.39 -8.88
CA PRO A 215 15.77 11.58 -10.32
C PRO A 215 17.01 12.20 -10.96
N ALA A 216 17.69 13.10 -10.25
CA ALA A 216 18.93 13.71 -10.74
C ALA A 216 20.07 12.68 -10.84
N VAL A 217 20.21 11.77 -9.86
CA VAL A 217 21.16 10.64 -9.92
C VAL A 217 20.82 9.70 -11.08
N THR A 218 19.54 9.41 -11.28
CA THR A 218 19.12 8.57 -12.41
C THR A 218 19.50 9.24 -13.73
N LEU A 219 19.25 10.54 -13.90
CA LEU A 219 19.65 11.30 -15.09
C LEU A 219 21.17 11.38 -15.28
N GLU A 220 21.94 11.46 -14.19
CA GLU A 220 23.41 11.51 -14.19
C GLU A 220 24.03 10.21 -14.76
N HIS A 221 23.43 9.06 -14.46
CA HIS A 221 23.99 7.74 -14.81
C HIS A 221 23.22 6.99 -15.91
N ALA A 222 22.01 7.43 -16.28
CA ALA A 222 21.22 6.76 -17.30
C ALA A 222 21.80 6.96 -18.71
N THR A 223 21.84 5.86 -19.46
CA THR A 223 22.25 5.82 -20.87
C THR A 223 21.03 5.68 -21.76
N SER A 224 21.17 5.99 -23.05
CA SER A 224 20.08 5.79 -24.03
C SER A 224 19.59 4.34 -24.09
N GLN A 225 20.43 3.36 -23.72
CA GLN A 225 20.02 1.95 -23.61
C GLN A 225 19.12 1.69 -22.41
N HIS A 226 19.39 2.31 -21.25
CA HIS A 226 18.54 2.19 -20.06
C HIS A 226 17.15 2.78 -20.34
N PHE A 227 17.10 3.95 -21.00
CA PHE A 227 15.83 4.52 -21.44
C PHE A 227 15.13 3.67 -22.48
N SER A 228 15.83 3.06 -23.45
CA SER A 228 15.19 2.19 -24.45
C SER A 228 14.66 0.88 -23.84
N GLN A 229 15.42 0.25 -22.93
CA GLN A 229 14.98 -0.95 -22.22
C GLN A 229 13.76 -0.67 -21.36
N HIS A 230 13.76 0.50 -20.69
CA HIS A 230 12.62 0.98 -19.93
C HIS A 230 11.45 1.45 -20.83
N SER A 231 11.72 1.95 -22.05
CA SER A 231 10.69 2.47 -22.97
C SER A 231 10.13 1.43 -23.95
N HIS A 232 10.73 0.24 -24.08
CA HIS A 232 10.09 -0.91 -24.74
C HIS A 232 8.75 -1.31 -24.07
N LEU A 233 8.39 -0.71 -22.94
CA LEU A 233 7.07 -0.73 -22.31
C LEU A 233 6.01 0.14 -23.04
N SER A 234 6.40 1.07 -23.93
CA SER A 234 5.50 1.89 -24.76
C SER A 234 5.88 1.80 -26.26
N ASN A 235 4.88 1.79 -27.15
CA ASN A 235 5.03 1.45 -28.58
C ASN A 235 6.27 2.06 -29.28
N ALA A 236 7.06 1.17 -29.89
CA ALA A 236 8.28 1.51 -30.62
C ALA A 236 7.98 2.21 -31.95
N ASN A 237 8.29 3.50 -32.02
CA ASN A 237 8.85 4.20 -33.19
C ASN A 237 9.19 5.65 -32.81
N GLY A 238 10.24 5.85 -32.02
CA GLY A 238 10.78 7.17 -31.68
C GLY A 238 12.27 7.23 -31.96
N LYS A 239 12.71 8.18 -32.79
CA LYS A 239 14.14 8.49 -32.96
C LYS A 239 14.68 9.02 -31.63
N GLY A 240 15.79 8.46 -31.16
CA GLY A 240 16.36 8.74 -29.84
C GLY A 240 16.62 10.22 -29.60
N ALA A 241 16.09 10.74 -28.50
CA ALA A 241 16.47 12.04 -27.97
C ALA A 241 17.91 11.98 -27.45
N SER A 242 18.69 13.01 -27.77
CA SER A 242 20.13 13.12 -27.49
C SER A 242 20.41 13.20 -25.98
N SER A 243 21.13 12.21 -25.45
CA SER A 243 21.65 12.15 -24.06
C SER A 243 22.59 13.31 -23.70
N ALA A 244 23.13 14.02 -24.69
CA ALA A 244 24.11 15.09 -24.49
C ALA A 244 23.57 16.35 -23.77
N ALA A 245 22.26 16.65 -23.90
CA ALA A 245 21.70 17.88 -23.30
C ALA A 245 21.54 17.78 -21.78
N TYR A 246 21.25 16.58 -21.25
CA TYR A 246 21.05 16.37 -19.80
C TYR A 246 22.34 16.12 -19.03
N ALA A 247 23.40 15.69 -19.72
CA ALA A 247 24.72 15.46 -19.13
C ALA A 247 25.38 16.76 -18.62
N SER A 248 25.16 17.90 -19.30
CA SER A 248 25.74 19.19 -18.91
C SER A 248 25.19 19.73 -17.58
N ASP A 249 23.90 19.50 -17.31
CA ASP A 249 23.22 20.01 -16.10
C ASP A 249 23.34 19.09 -14.89
N THR A 250 23.92 17.90 -15.07
CA THR A 250 24.09 16.87 -14.02
C THR A 250 25.57 16.62 -13.67
N ALA A 251 26.50 16.95 -14.57
CA ALA A 251 27.93 16.90 -14.30
C ALA A 251 28.37 17.86 -13.17
N THR A 252 29.52 17.57 -12.57
CA THR A 252 30.24 18.50 -11.69
C THR A 252 30.59 19.76 -12.48
N ILE A 253 30.21 20.93 -11.96
CA ILE A 253 30.46 22.22 -12.62
C ILE A 253 31.55 22.94 -11.84
N VAL A 254 32.64 23.29 -12.51
CA VAL A 254 33.75 24.07 -11.91
C VAL A 254 33.78 25.45 -12.56
N ASN A 255 33.50 26.48 -11.76
CA ASN A 255 33.49 27.89 -12.18
C ASN A 255 34.38 28.73 -11.27
N GLU A 256 34.61 30.00 -11.61
CA GLU A 256 35.31 30.98 -10.74
C GLU A 256 34.64 31.13 -9.37
N ASP A 257 33.32 30.93 -9.30
CA ASP A 257 32.51 31.02 -8.08
C ASP A 257 32.57 29.77 -7.19
N GLY A 258 33.19 28.67 -7.64
CA GLY A 258 33.33 27.43 -6.87
C GLY A 258 33.02 26.14 -7.65
N ILE A 259 32.99 25.02 -6.92
CA ILE A 259 32.74 23.67 -7.45
C ILE A 259 31.34 23.21 -7.04
N LEU A 260 30.43 23.08 -8.00
CA LEU A 260 29.13 22.46 -7.79
C LEU A 260 29.23 20.94 -8.00
N ARG A 261 29.10 20.20 -6.90
CA ARG A 261 29.17 18.74 -6.85
C ARG A 261 28.03 18.06 -7.62
N SER A 262 28.24 16.82 -8.06
CA SER A 262 27.19 16.02 -8.72
C SER A 262 26.11 15.59 -7.73
N ALA A 263 24.94 15.15 -8.23
CA ALA A 263 23.87 14.69 -7.33
C ALA A 263 24.30 13.44 -6.55
N THR A 264 25.06 12.56 -7.20
CA THR A 264 25.69 11.40 -6.56
C THR A 264 26.59 11.83 -5.39
N GLN A 265 27.48 12.80 -5.63
CA GLN A 265 28.42 13.25 -4.60
C GLN A 265 27.71 13.93 -3.42
N LEU A 266 26.69 14.75 -3.67
CA LEU A 266 25.90 15.38 -2.59
C LEU A 266 25.22 14.36 -1.68
N ILE A 267 24.72 13.24 -2.22
CA ILE A 267 24.16 12.15 -1.40
C ILE A 267 25.23 11.48 -0.55
N LEU A 268 26.43 11.27 -1.10
CA LEU A 268 27.57 10.73 -0.35
C LEU A 268 27.99 11.68 0.77
N ASP A 269 28.06 12.98 0.50
CA ASP A 269 28.45 13.97 1.49
C ASP A 269 27.44 14.07 2.64
N ILE A 270 26.14 13.96 2.35
CA ILE A 270 25.10 13.82 3.38
C ILE A 270 25.34 12.57 4.22
N ALA A 271 25.65 11.43 3.58
CA ALA A 271 25.91 10.19 4.30
C ALA A 271 27.15 10.30 5.21
N GLU A 272 28.25 10.87 4.72
CA GLU A 272 29.47 11.07 5.51
C GLU A 272 29.24 12.01 6.69
N GLU A 273 28.51 13.10 6.51
CA GLU A 273 28.23 14.02 7.61
C GLU A 273 27.37 13.36 8.70
N LEU A 274 26.35 12.59 8.31
CA LEU A 274 25.50 11.89 9.27
C LEU A 274 26.20 10.71 9.96
N SER A 275 27.20 10.11 9.32
CA SER A 275 27.99 9.00 9.88
C SER A 275 29.32 9.41 10.51
N ALA A 276 29.60 10.71 10.61
CA ALA A 276 30.88 11.22 11.12
C ALA A 276 31.17 10.77 12.56
N ASP A 277 30.13 10.55 13.36
CA ASP A 277 30.21 10.08 14.74
C ASP A 277 29.15 8.98 15.00
N THR A 278 29.59 7.88 15.61
CA THR A 278 28.73 6.74 15.98
C THR A 278 27.65 7.16 16.99
N GLY A 279 27.97 8.07 17.92
CA GLY A 279 26.98 8.59 18.87
C GLY A 279 25.88 9.42 18.20
N VAL A 280 26.22 10.11 17.11
CA VAL A 280 25.23 10.84 16.29
C VAL A 280 24.29 9.87 15.59
N LEU A 281 24.82 8.79 15.00
CA LEU A 281 24.02 7.76 14.33
C LEU A 281 23.07 7.06 15.31
N GLU A 282 23.54 6.64 16.48
CA GLU A 282 22.68 6.00 17.49
C GLU A 282 21.54 6.95 17.89
N GLY A 283 21.85 8.22 18.13
CA GLY A 283 20.85 9.23 18.45
C GLY A 283 19.83 9.44 17.32
N LEU A 284 20.24 9.37 16.05
CA LEU A 284 19.34 9.51 14.89
C LEU A 284 18.39 8.32 14.72
N VAL A 285 18.81 7.09 15.08
CA VAL A 285 17.99 5.87 14.97
C VAL A 285 16.70 5.99 15.79
N THR A 286 16.79 6.55 17.00
CA THR A 286 15.65 6.72 17.91
C THR A 286 15.02 8.12 17.88
N ASP A 287 15.61 9.07 17.14
CA ASP A 287 15.06 10.42 17.02
C ASP A 287 13.81 10.44 16.14
N ALA A 288 12.76 11.11 16.62
CA ALA A 288 11.43 11.16 15.99
C ALA A 288 11.44 11.76 14.57
N PHE A 289 12.49 12.52 14.21
CA PHE A 289 12.67 13.14 12.89
C PHE A 289 13.85 12.51 12.14
N GLY A 290 14.97 12.32 12.82
CA GLY A 290 16.21 11.77 12.28
C GLY A 290 16.05 10.37 11.68
N SER A 291 15.27 9.50 12.32
CA SER A 291 15.01 8.14 11.82
C SER A 291 14.35 8.16 10.42
N HIS A 292 13.48 9.14 10.15
CA HIS A 292 12.90 9.28 8.82
C HIS A 292 13.93 9.71 7.76
N VAL A 293 14.88 10.58 8.13
CA VAL A 293 15.95 11.01 7.22
C VAL A 293 16.89 9.85 6.89
N LEU A 294 17.32 9.08 7.90
CA LEU A 294 18.16 7.89 7.69
C LEU A 294 17.48 6.87 6.77
N ARG A 295 16.17 6.65 6.93
CA ARG A 295 15.41 5.76 6.05
C ARG A 295 15.33 6.27 4.61
N SER A 296 15.04 7.56 4.41
CA SER A 296 15.07 8.16 3.07
C SER A 296 16.44 8.05 2.43
N LEU A 297 17.51 8.31 3.17
CA LEU A 297 18.88 8.22 2.68
C LEU A 297 19.22 6.80 2.25
N LEU A 298 18.97 5.80 3.12
CA LEU A 298 19.18 4.39 2.81
C LEU A 298 18.35 3.94 1.58
N CYS A 299 17.07 4.32 1.50
CA CYS A 299 16.24 3.97 0.34
C CYS A 299 16.79 4.56 -0.97
N VAL A 300 17.22 5.82 -0.97
CA VAL A 300 17.84 6.46 -2.15
C VAL A 300 19.13 5.73 -2.54
N MET A 301 20.02 5.45 -1.59
CA MET A 301 21.30 4.80 -1.86
C MET A 301 21.17 3.33 -2.27
N MET A 302 20.08 2.64 -1.87
CA MET A 302 19.75 1.28 -2.30
C MET A 302 18.94 1.23 -3.60
N GLY A 303 18.59 2.39 -4.18
CA GLY A 303 17.82 2.46 -5.42
C GLY A 303 16.35 2.10 -5.26
N LYS A 304 15.81 2.15 -4.03
CA LYS A 304 14.38 2.03 -3.78
C LYS A 304 13.71 3.36 -4.16
N ASN A 305 12.61 3.30 -4.91
CA ASN A 305 11.89 4.50 -5.30
C ASN A 305 11.33 5.21 -4.05
N VAL A 306 11.72 6.47 -3.84
CA VAL A 306 11.25 7.30 -2.71
C VAL A 306 10.25 8.37 -3.13
N GLN A 307 9.87 8.41 -4.41
CA GLN A 307 8.84 9.32 -4.89
C GLN A 307 7.52 9.02 -4.18
N VAL A 308 6.88 10.08 -3.71
CA VAL A 308 5.77 10.00 -2.76
C VAL A 308 4.48 9.66 -3.51
N ASP A 309 4.18 8.38 -3.66
CA ASP A 309 2.83 7.95 -3.99
C ASP A 309 2.00 7.85 -2.71
N THR A 310 1.19 8.88 -2.45
CA THR A 310 0.22 8.89 -1.33
C THR A 310 -0.82 7.75 -1.40
N ASN A 311 -0.88 7.03 -2.53
CA ASN A 311 -1.84 5.97 -2.82
C ASN A 311 -1.19 4.59 -3.10
N ALA A 312 0.13 4.43 -2.92
CA ALA A 312 0.79 3.15 -3.18
C ALA A 312 0.19 2.02 -2.32
N SER A 313 0.06 0.84 -2.95
CA SER A 313 -0.52 -0.37 -2.36
C SER A 313 0.11 -0.73 -1.01
N VAL A 314 -0.69 -1.31 -0.12
CA VAL A 314 -0.33 -1.83 1.23
C VAL A 314 0.84 -2.85 1.19
N HIS A 315 1.27 -3.29 0.00
CA HIS A 315 2.35 -4.25 -0.19
C HIS A 315 3.75 -3.66 -0.39
N SER A 316 3.93 -2.33 -0.49
CA SER A 316 5.25 -1.69 -0.42
C SER A 316 5.51 -1.13 0.99
N ALA A 317 5.65 -2.04 1.97
CA ALA A 317 5.87 -1.69 3.38
C ALA A 317 7.08 -0.75 3.60
N ALA A 318 8.08 -0.78 2.71
CA ALA A 318 9.25 0.09 2.76
C ALA A 318 9.00 1.54 2.31
N ALA A 319 8.02 1.79 1.42
CA ALA A 319 7.72 3.14 0.91
C ALA A 319 6.67 3.87 1.74
N ALA A 320 5.72 3.13 2.33
CA ALA A 320 4.59 3.67 3.07
C ALA A 320 4.94 4.40 4.38
N ASP A 321 6.18 4.26 4.88
CA ASP A 321 6.59 4.80 6.18
C ASP A 321 7.71 5.86 6.14
N LEU A 322 8.14 6.30 4.94
CA LEU A 322 9.17 7.34 4.79
C LEU A 322 8.79 8.68 5.45
N ARG A 323 7.49 8.93 5.69
CA ARG A 323 7.00 10.05 6.52
C ARG A 323 6.02 9.60 7.58
N SER A 324 6.02 10.29 8.72
CA SER A 324 5.04 10.05 9.78
C SER A 324 3.59 10.28 9.29
N ARG A 325 2.65 9.46 9.78
CA ARG A 325 1.20 9.62 9.49
C ARG A 325 0.65 10.99 9.92
N ARG A 326 1.26 11.61 10.95
CA ARG A 326 0.87 12.92 11.47
C ARG A 326 1.30 14.04 10.52
N SER A 327 2.53 14.00 10.01
CA SER A 327 3.02 14.99 9.04
C SER A 327 2.30 14.87 7.70
N ALA A 328 1.97 13.67 7.24
CA ALA A 328 1.15 13.46 6.03
C ALA A 328 -0.22 14.15 6.15
N LYS A 329 -0.93 13.97 7.27
CA LYS A 329 -2.22 14.63 7.54
C LYS A 329 -2.09 16.15 7.69
N PHE A 330 -1.02 16.61 8.33
CA PHE A 330 -0.75 18.04 8.49
C PHE A 330 -0.53 18.71 7.14
N ARG A 331 0.26 18.10 6.25
CA ARG A 331 0.47 18.58 4.89
C ARG A 331 -0.83 18.66 4.10
N ILE A 332 -1.69 17.64 4.15
CA ILE A 332 -3.01 17.69 3.50
C ILE A 332 -3.86 18.85 4.02
N ARG A 333 -3.74 19.21 5.30
CA ARG A 333 -4.54 20.27 5.93
C ARG A 333 -3.97 21.69 5.72
N LYS A 334 -2.65 21.84 5.67
CA LYS A 334 -1.96 23.15 5.63
C LYS A 334 -1.34 23.48 4.28
N ALA A 335 -0.99 22.48 3.46
CA ALA A 335 -0.62 22.75 2.08
C ALA A 335 -1.85 23.37 1.41
N PRO A 336 -1.70 24.51 0.71
CA PRO A 336 -2.75 25.02 -0.16
C PRO A 336 -3.21 23.86 -1.03
N THR A 337 -4.48 23.50 -0.93
CA THR A 337 -5.06 22.36 -1.61
C THR A 337 -4.68 22.41 -3.09
N ALA A 338 -3.96 21.40 -3.58
CA ALA A 338 -3.93 21.13 -5.01
C ALA A 338 -5.40 20.95 -5.41
N VAL A 339 -5.95 21.96 -6.09
CA VAL A 339 -7.33 21.94 -6.56
C VAL A 339 -7.45 20.76 -7.50
N GLY A 340 -8.40 19.88 -7.22
CA GLY A 340 -8.62 18.68 -8.02
C GLY A 340 -8.84 19.05 -9.49
N GLY A 341 -8.21 18.27 -10.37
CA GLY A 341 -8.55 18.22 -11.79
C GLY A 341 -7.60 18.94 -12.72
N ALA A 342 -6.38 18.43 -12.86
CA ALA A 342 -5.66 18.48 -14.13
C ALA A 342 -5.02 17.10 -14.39
N PRO A 343 -5.29 16.44 -15.52
CA PRO A 343 -4.65 15.20 -15.89
C PRO A 343 -3.26 15.54 -16.47
N THR A 344 -2.33 16.01 -15.63
CA THR A 344 -0.92 15.90 -16.00
C THR A 344 -0.61 14.42 -16.02
N SER A 345 -0.15 13.91 -17.18
CA SER A 345 0.24 12.53 -17.43
C SER A 345 0.94 11.93 -16.21
N THR A 346 0.19 11.18 -15.42
CA THR A 346 0.67 10.54 -14.20
C THR A 346 1.37 9.27 -14.62
N ILE A 347 2.67 9.38 -14.91
CA ILE A 347 3.54 8.20 -14.81
C ILE A 347 3.40 7.75 -13.35
N SER A 348 2.88 6.53 -13.15
CA SER A 348 2.80 5.93 -11.80
C SER A 348 4.20 5.95 -11.19
N ALA A 349 4.38 6.21 -9.88
CA ALA A 349 5.74 6.15 -9.32
C ALA A 349 6.36 4.76 -9.50
N GLU A 350 5.52 3.72 -9.64
CA GLU A 350 5.93 2.35 -9.96
C GLU A 350 6.52 2.18 -11.38
N GLU A 351 6.23 3.11 -12.30
CA GLU A 351 6.72 3.13 -13.69
C GLU A 351 7.91 4.09 -13.88
N LEU A 352 8.43 4.70 -12.81
CA LEU A 352 9.61 5.56 -12.93
C LEU A 352 10.90 4.73 -12.95
N LEU A 353 11.74 4.98 -13.95
CA LEU A 353 13.10 4.46 -13.99
C LEU A 353 13.86 4.97 -12.76
N VAL A 354 14.37 4.06 -11.93
CA VAL A 354 15.30 4.39 -10.84
C VAL A 354 16.61 3.66 -11.11
N LEU A 355 17.67 4.44 -11.27
CA LEU A 355 19.01 3.95 -11.53
C LEU A 355 20.00 4.59 -10.55
N ILE A 356 20.89 3.77 -9.99
CA ILE A 356 21.91 4.22 -9.05
C ILE A 356 23.29 3.66 -9.41
N PRO A 357 24.37 4.40 -9.15
CA PRO A 357 25.72 3.87 -9.25
C PRO A 357 26.04 2.90 -8.10
N ASP A 358 26.90 1.92 -8.36
CA ASP A 358 27.42 0.98 -7.36
C ASP A 358 28.10 1.68 -6.18
N LEU A 359 28.65 2.89 -6.37
CA LEU A 359 29.24 3.71 -5.32
C LEU A 359 28.22 3.99 -4.19
N LEU A 360 26.99 4.40 -4.54
CA LEU A 360 25.94 4.64 -3.55
C LEU A 360 25.50 3.34 -2.88
N PHE A 361 25.36 2.27 -3.66
CA PHE A 361 24.96 0.96 -3.14
C PHE A 361 25.99 0.41 -2.12
N ASN A 362 27.28 0.49 -2.45
CA ASN A 362 28.37 0.09 -1.57
C ASN A 362 28.42 0.96 -0.31
N ARG A 363 28.21 2.27 -0.44
CA ARG A 363 28.17 3.17 0.72
C ARG A 363 26.98 2.87 1.64
N ALA A 364 25.83 2.46 1.11
CA ALA A 364 24.68 2.06 1.91
C ALA A 364 25.01 0.84 2.80
N ALA A 365 25.71 -0.15 2.25
CA ALA A 365 26.17 -1.31 3.00
C ALA A 365 27.19 -0.95 4.09
N ILE A 366 28.03 0.07 3.87
CA ILE A 366 28.95 0.60 4.88
C ILE A 366 28.15 1.32 5.98
N LEU A 367 27.21 2.20 5.62
CA LEU A 367 26.38 2.93 6.56
C LEU A 367 25.57 2.00 7.46
N GLN A 368 25.04 0.91 6.90
CA GLN A 368 24.39 -0.13 7.67
C GLN A 368 25.32 -0.73 8.74
N LYS A 369 26.58 -1.03 8.40
CA LYS A 369 27.56 -1.56 9.36
C LYS A 369 27.90 -0.53 10.44
N GLU A 370 28.02 0.75 10.08
CA GLU A 370 28.29 1.84 11.01
C GLU A 370 27.14 2.00 12.02
N ILE A 371 25.89 1.97 11.56
CA ILE A 371 24.70 2.01 12.43
C ILE A 371 24.68 0.83 13.42
N LEU A 372 25.18 -0.33 13.00
CA LEU A 372 25.14 -1.56 13.78
C LEU A 372 26.40 -1.83 14.60
N ALA A 373 27.47 -1.03 14.46
CA ALA A 373 28.78 -1.33 15.02
C ALA A 373 28.76 -1.51 16.55
N GLU A 374 27.99 -0.68 17.25
CA GLU A 374 27.84 -0.72 18.72
C GLU A 374 26.50 -1.32 19.17
N ALA A 375 25.68 -1.78 18.24
CA ALA A 375 24.34 -2.30 18.54
C ALA A 375 24.41 -3.72 19.13
N SER A 376 24.26 -3.82 20.46
CA SER A 376 24.09 -5.10 21.14
C SER A 376 22.77 -5.80 20.73
N VAL A 377 22.68 -7.11 20.97
CA VAL A 377 21.43 -7.88 20.75
C VAL A 377 20.25 -7.26 21.51
N ASP A 378 20.48 -6.81 22.74
CA ASP A 378 19.45 -6.15 23.54
C ASP A 378 19.03 -4.80 22.94
N THR A 379 19.99 -4.04 22.39
CA THR A 379 19.72 -2.78 21.69
C THR A 379 18.83 -3.01 20.47
N ILE A 380 19.15 -4.01 19.64
CA ILE A 380 18.35 -4.38 18.46
C ILE A 380 16.92 -4.78 18.86
N ARG A 381 16.76 -5.52 19.96
CA ARG A 381 15.43 -5.89 20.48
C ARG A 381 14.65 -4.71 21.01
N ARG A 382 15.32 -3.75 21.67
CA ARG A 382 14.69 -2.49 22.08
C ARG A 382 14.24 -1.68 20.87
N TRP A 383 15.04 -1.61 19.82
CA TRP A 383 14.65 -0.94 18.56
C TRP A 383 13.43 -1.59 17.91
N ALA A 384 13.30 -2.92 17.97
CA ALA A 384 12.12 -3.60 17.45
C ALA A 384 10.82 -3.18 18.17
N THR A 385 10.88 -2.91 19.48
CA THR A 385 9.73 -2.44 20.28
C THR A 385 9.50 -0.93 20.19
N ASP A 386 10.48 -0.16 19.71
CA ASP A 386 10.39 1.28 19.62
C ASP A 386 9.69 1.72 18.31
N ALA A 387 8.67 2.59 18.41
CA ALA A 387 7.86 2.99 17.27
C ALA A 387 8.60 3.85 16.23
N VAL A 388 9.73 4.45 16.61
CA VAL A 388 10.56 5.31 15.75
C VAL A 388 11.68 4.51 15.11
N ALA A 389 12.36 3.65 15.87
CA ALA A 389 13.49 2.85 15.40
C ALA A 389 13.06 1.58 14.63
N SER A 390 11.92 0.96 14.97
CA SER A 390 11.49 -0.31 14.38
C SER A 390 11.35 -0.28 12.85
N PRO A 391 10.82 0.78 12.21
CA PRO A 391 10.78 0.86 10.76
C PRO A 391 12.17 0.96 10.10
N LEU A 392 13.12 1.63 10.74
CA LEU A 392 14.51 1.68 10.26
C LEU A 392 15.15 0.30 10.40
N LEU A 393 14.93 -0.38 11.53
CA LEU A 393 15.39 -1.75 11.72
C LEU A 393 14.82 -2.70 10.65
N GLN A 394 13.55 -2.57 10.28
CA GLN A 394 12.95 -3.35 9.19
C GLN A 394 13.67 -3.11 7.85
N LEU A 395 13.99 -1.85 7.54
CA LEU A 395 14.75 -1.51 6.33
C LEU A 395 16.16 -2.12 6.34
N LEU A 396 16.84 -2.11 7.49
CA LEU A 396 18.15 -2.75 7.66
C LEU A 396 18.07 -4.28 7.51
N ILE A 397 17.01 -4.92 8.04
CA ILE A 397 16.76 -6.35 7.85
C ILE A 397 16.53 -6.68 6.36
N GLU A 398 15.76 -5.87 5.63
CA GLU A 398 15.57 -6.06 4.19
C GLU A 398 16.90 -5.99 3.45
N ALA A 399 17.70 -4.96 3.71
CA ALA A 399 19.00 -4.75 3.08
C ALA A 399 19.97 -5.91 3.34
N GLU A 400 20.05 -6.38 4.58
CA GLU A 400 20.91 -7.51 4.95
C GLU A 400 20.43 -8.81 4.29
N THR A 401 19.13 -9.10 4.38
CA THR A 401 18.56 -10.35 3.84
C THR A 401 18.61 -10.39 2.32
N ASP A 402 18.54 -9.26 1.63
CA ASP A 402 18.69 -9.21 0.17
C ASP A 402 20.05 -9.75 -0.29
N SER A 403 21.11 -9.54 0.49
CA SER A 403 22.45 -10.11 0.24
C SER A 403 22.55 -11.60 0.56
N LEU A 404 21.65 -12.13 1.40
CA LEU A 404 21.63 -13.52 1.88
C LEU A 404 20.60 -14.40 1.14
N ASN A 405 19.80 -13.83 0.24
CA ASN A 405 18.73 -14.49 -0.51
C ASN A 405 19.26 -15.65 -1.34
N SER A 406 19.24 -16.87 -0.77
CA SER A 406 19.51 -18.21 -1.34
C SER A 406 20.16 -19.14 -0.31
N VAL A 407 20.66 -18.57 0.79
CA VAL A 407 21.43 -19.31 1.80
C VAL A 407 20.51 -19.98 2.82
N GLN A 408 20.42 -21.31 2.75
CA GLN A 408 19.71 -22.11 3.76
C GLN A 408 20.61 -22.53 4.94
N ASP A 409 21.92 -22.32 4.84
CA ASP A 409 22.90 -22.74 5.85
C ASP A 409 22.89 -21.79 7.07
N GLY A 410 22.42 -22.30 8.22
CA GLY A 410 22.29 -21.56 9.47
C GLY A 410 23.61 -21.00 10.03
N ALA A 411 24.77 -21.52 9.61
CA ALA A 411 26.07 -20.99 10.02
C ALA A 411 26.32 -19.58 9.48
N LYS A 412 25.84 -19.29 8.26
CA LYS A 412 25.96 -17.96 7.62
C LYS A 412 24.99 -16.93 8.17
N TRP A 413 23.96 -17.37 8.89
CA TRP A 413 23.01 -16.48 9.58
C TRP A 413 23.52 -16.02 10.94
N LYS A 414 24.63 -16.59 11.45
CA LYS A 414 25.15 -16.25 12.76
C LYS A 414 25.59 -14.77 12.80
N GLY A 415 25.03 -14.02 13.75
CA GLY A 415 25.34 -12.60 13.93
C GLY A 415 24.59 -11.67 12.98
N THR A 416 23.71 -12.19 12.11
CA THR A 416 22.80 -11.38 11.31
C THR A 416 21.74 -10.69 12.18
N LEU A 417 21.15 -9.60 11.70
CA LEU A 417 20.06 -8.91 12.39
C LEU A 417 18.89 -9.84 12.66
N VAL A 418 18.54 -10.67 11.69
CA VAL A 418 17.43 -11.63 11.81
C VAL A 418 17.71 -12.65 12.91
N ASP A 419 18.92 -13.22 12.94
CA ASP A 419 19.28 -14.20 13.97
C ASP A 419 19.38 -13.55 15.36
N ASN A 420 19.95 -12.35 15.47
CA ASN A 420 20.03 -11.59 16.72
C ASN A 420 18.63 -11.24 17.27
N LEU A 421 17.72 -10.79 16.39
CA LEU A 421 16.33 -10.51 16.73
C LEU A 421 15.60 -11.79 17.21
N LEU A 422 15.92 -12.93 16.60
CA LEU A 422 15.35 -14.23 16.97
C LEU A 422 16.11 -14.93 18.11
N ASN A 423 17.08 -14.29 18.76
CA ASN A 423 17.89 -14.89 19.84
C ASN A 423 18.72 -16.11 19.43
N GLY A 424 19.35 -16.08 18.25
CA GLY A 424 20.13 -17.20 17.76
C GLY A 424 19.27 -18.37 17.29
N PHE A 425 17.96 -18.21 17.13
CA PHE A 425 17.04 -19.31 16.78
C PHE A 425 17.34 -19.95 15.41
N ILE A 426 18.09 -19.27 14.53
CA ILE A 426 18.54 -19.83 13.25
C ILE A 426 19.85 -20.58 13.46
N SER A 427 20.84 -19.94 14.10
CA SER A 427 22.18 -20.52 14.24
C SER A 427 22.29 -21.59 15.33
N PHE A 428 21.49 -21.49 16.37
CA PHE A 428 21.38 -22.43 17.49
C PHE A 428 19.93 -22.91 17.60
N PRO A 429 19.48 -23.74 16.64
CA PRO A 429 18.11 -24.19 16.60
C PRO A 429 17.79 -25.03 17.86
N PRO A 430 16.65 -24.79 18.53
CA PRO A 430 16.24 -25.65 19.62
C PRO A 430 16.03 -27.10 19.11
N PRO A 431 16.27 -28.11 19.96
CA PRO A 431 16.13 -29.51 19.58
C PRO A 431 14.73 -29.78 19.01
N ASN A 432 14.66 -30.59 17.96
CA ASN A 432 13.39 -30.91 17.30
C ASN A 432 12.42 -31.60 18.29
N LEU A 433 11.12 -31.27 18.19
CA LEU A 433 10.03 -31.68 19.11
C LEU A 433 9.67 -33.18 19.06
N THR A 434 10.63 -34.10 18.93
CA THR A 434 10.35 -35.54 18.98
C THR A 434 10.17 -36.07 20.41
N SER A 435 10.48 -35.29 21.44
CA SER A 435 10.32 -35.65 22.86
C SER A 435 9.34 -34.70 23.57
N ALA A 436 8.56 -35.25 24.51
CA ALA A 436 7.51 -34.60 25.29
C ALA A 436 8.01 -33.55 26.32
N GLU A 437 9.21 -33.00 26.13
CA GLU A 437 9.72 -31.90 26.95
C GLU A 437 9.20 -30.57 26.38
N GLU A 438 8.54 -29.77 27.22
CA GLU A 438 8.12 -28.43 26.83
C GLU A 438 9.35 -27.57 26.52
N VAL A 439 9.58 -27.28 25.24
CA VAL A 439 10.64 -26.35 24.82
C VAL A 439 10.40 -25.02 25.53
N GLN A 440 11.37 -24.59 26.35
CA GLN A 440 11.31 -23.30 27.03
C GLN A 440 11.23 -22.20 25.98
N LYS A 441 10.09 -21.51 25.95
CA LYS A 441 9.84 -20.41 25.02
C LYS A 441 10.62 -19.18 25.44
N ASP A 442 11.16 -18.48 24.47
CA ASP A 442 11.82 -17.20 24.70
C ASP A 442 10.78 -16.15 25.11
N SER A 443 11.01 -15.49 26.24
CA SER A 443 10.09 -14.49 26.80
C SER A 443 9.95 -13.25 25.92
N TYR A 444 11.02 -12.85 25.24
CA TYR A 444 11.00 -11.72 24.31
C TYR A 444 10.16 -12.08 23.08
N LEU A 445 10.41 -13.22 22.44
CA LEU A 445 9.65 -13.64 21.26
C LEU A 445 8.15 -13.83 21.58
N GLU A 446 7.82 -14.37 22.75
CA GLU A 446 6.44 -14.53 23.21
C GLU A 446 5.72 -13.19 23.42
N THR A 447 6.45 -12.17 23.89
CA THR A 447 5.92 -10.81 24.08
C THR A 447 5.79 -10.08 22.74
N SER A 448 6.82 -10.16 21.89
CA SER A 448 6.86 -9.53 20.57
C SER A 448 5.80 -10.04 19.60
N LEU A 449 5.31 -11.27 19.76
CA LEU A 449 4.17 -11.78 18.99
C LEU A 449 2.89 -10.96 19.17
N ARG A 450 2.70 -10.32 20.33
CA ARG A 450 1.49 -9.57 20.66
C ARG A 450 1.70 -8.06 20.74
N ASP A 451 2.95 -7.61 20.78
CA ASP A 451 3.26 -6.19 20.77
C ASP A 451 2.84 -5.54 19.45
N SER A 452 2.39 -4.28 19.48
CA SER A 452 1.90 -3.58 18.30
C SER A 452 3.00 -3.07 17.37
N VAL A 453 4.25 -3.01 17.84
CA VAL A 453 5.38 -2.47 17.08
C VAL A 453 6.33 -3.61 16.69
N ALA A 454 6.82 -4.37 17.68
CA ALA A 454 7.76 -5.47 17.48
C ALA A 454 7.19 -6.60 16.63
N SER A 455 5.86 -6.75 16.55
CA SER A 455 5.23 -7.73 15.67
C SER A 455 5.60 -7.53 14.21
N HIS A 456 5.81 -6.30 13.76
CA HIS A 456 6.15 -5.99 12.36
C HIS A 456 7.58 -6.40 12.03
N ALA A 457 8.55 -6.06 12.89
CA ALA A 457 9.93 -6.52 12.73
C ALA A 457 10.05 -8.04 12.82
N LEU A 458 9.32 -8.67 13.75
CA LEU A 458 9.27 -10.13 13.90
C LEU A 458 8.62 -10.80 12.68
N GLN A 459 7.55 -10.22 12.13
CA GLN A 459 6.92 -10.70 10.91
C GLN A 459 7.93 -10.73 9.76
N LEU A 460 8.61 -9.60 9.49
CA LEU A 460 9.60 -9.49 8.43
C LEU A 460 10.75 -10.50 8.61
N ALA A 461 11.28 -10.62 9.82
CA ALA A 461 12.32 -11.60 10.14
C ALA A 461 11.87 -13.04 9.82
N LEU A 462 10.62 -13.39 10.14
CA LEU A 462 10.05 -14.71 9.87
C LEU A 462 9.62 -14.91 8.42
N GLU A 463 9.42 -13.84 7.63
CA GLU A 463 9.21 -13.93 6.18
C GLU A 463 10.52 -14.23 5.44
N ARG A 464 11.65 -13.74 5.97
CA ARG A 464 12.96 -13.77 5.32
C ARG A 464 13.91 -14.86 5.82
N CYS A 465 13.73 -15.37 7.04
CA CYS A 465 14.56 -16.44 7.61
C CYS A 465 14.49 -17.74 6.80
N PRO A 466 15.36 -18.75 7.00
CA PRO A 466 15.24 -20.04 6.32
C PRO A 466 13.88 -20.72 6.56
N ILE A 467 13.38 -21.48 5.57
CA ILE A 467 12.05 -22.11 5.64
C ILE A 467 11.93 -23.10 6.82
N THR A 468 13.02 -23.81 7.13
CA THR A 468 13.12 -24.73 8.26
C THR A 468 12.96 -24.00 9.60
N THR A 469 13.54 -22.80 9.72
CA THR A 469 13.37 -21.92 10.87
C THR A 469 11.91 -21.47 11.01
N ALA A 470 11.27 -21.05 9.92
CA ALA A 470 9.87 -20.66 9.93
C ALA A 470 8.94 -21.81 10.37
N SER A 471 9.11 -23.03 9.82
CA SER A 471 8.36 -24.22 10.23
C SER A 471 8.58 -24.57 11.71
N ARG A 472 9.83 -24.47 12.19
CA ARG A 472 10.15 -24.71 13.61
C ARG A 472 9.50 -23.66 14.52
N PHE A 473 9.59 -22.38 14.16
CA PHE A 473 8.96 -21.29 14.89
C PHE A 473 7.44 -21.49 14.97
N PHE A 474 6.82 -21.84 13.85
CA PHE A 474 5.39 -22.14 13.79
C PHE A 474 5.03 -23.29 14.76
N SER A 475 5.81 -24.37 14.75
CA SER A 475 5.57 -25.53 15.62
C SER A 475 5.70 -25.21 17.12
N ILE A 476 6.65 -24.36 17.52
CA ILE A 476 6.89 -24.01 18.94
C ILE A 476 5.91 -22.94 19.45
N TYR A 477 5.72 -21.86 18.68
CA TYR A 477 5.04 -20.66 19.17
C TYR A 477 3.56 -20.59 18.76
N ILE A 478 3.18 -21.19 17.62
CA ILE A 478 1.87 -20.99 16.98
C ILE A 478 0.97 -22.22 17.09
N ARG A 479 1.49 -23.43 16.82
CA ARG A 479 0.72 -24.68 16.84
C ARG A 479 0.01 -24.87 18.18
N SER A 480 -1.21 -25.39 18.16
CA SER A 480 -2.11 -25.54 19.32
C SER A 480 -2.59 -24.23 19.96
N ARG A 481 -2.25 -23.06 19.40
CA ARG A 481 -2.62 -21.74 19.92
C ARG A 481 -3.29 -20.85 18.87
N MET A 482 -3.64 -21.41 17.72
CA MET A 482 -4.23 -20.65 16.60
C MET A 482 -5.52 -19.93 17.01
N ALA A 483 -6.32 -20.53 17.91
CA ALA A 483 -7.54 -19.92 18.44
C ALA A 483 -7.34 -18.50 19.02
N LYS A 484 -6.20 -18.27 19.68
CA LYS A 484 -5.88 -16.98 20.31
C LYS A 484 -5.07 -16.07 19.38
N LEU A 485 -4.16 -16.64 18.58
CA LEU A 485 -3.22 -15.86 17.78
C LEU A 485 -3.81 -15.38 16.45
N CYS A 486 -4.65 -16.19 15.79
CA CYS A 486 -5.26 -15.80 14.50
C CYS A 486 -6.27 -14.64 14.62
N VAL A 487 -6.86 -14.44 15.80
CA VAL A 487 -7.80 -13.35 16.07
C VAL A 487 -7.13 -12.11 16.69
N HIS A 488 -5.84 -12.19 17.01
CA HIS A 488 -5.13 -11.11 17.68
C HIS A 488 -4.69 -10.03 16.68
N PRO A 489 -4.93 -8.72 16.92
CA PRO A 489 -4.62 -7.65 15.97
C PRO A 489 -3.17 -7.57 15.49
N ALA A 490 -2.19 -7.90 16.34
CA ALA A 490 -0.77 -7.99 15.95
C ALA A 490 -0.40 -9.39 15.42
N ALA A 491 -0.50 -10.43 16.27
CA ALA A 491 -0.05 -11.79 15.95
C ALA A 491 -0.65 -12.41 14.67
N ASN A 492 -1.88 -12.06 14.28
CA ASN A 492 -2.51 -12.64 13.09
C ASN A 492 -1.65 -12.46 11.82
N HIS A 493 -0.95 -11.33 11.70
CA HIS A 493 -0.11 -11.02 10.54
C HIS A 493 1.11 -11.94 10.49
N ILE A 494 1.73 -12.20 11.64
CA ILE A 494 2.84 -13.15 11.78
C ILE A 494 2.38 -14.57 11.45
N VAL A 495 1.21 -14.98 11.96
CA VAL A 495 0.66 -16.31 11.67
C VAL A 495 0.38 -16.45 10.17
N ALA A 496 -0.25 -15.46 9.54
CA ALA A 496 -0.49 -15.45 8.10
C ALA A 496 0.82 -15.52 7.29
N ALA A 497 1.84 -14.75 7.68
CA ALA A 497 3.16 -14.77 7.06
C ALA A 497 3.82 -16.16 7.14
N LEU A 498 3.77 -16.81 8.30
CA LEU A 498 4.32 -18.16 8.47
C LEU A 498 3.53 -19.22 7.67
N ILE A 499 2.19 -19.15 7.65
CA ILE A 499 1.35 -20.09 6.88
C ILE A 499 1.75 -20.08 5.39
N ARG A 500 2.07 -18.91 4.80
CA ARG A 500 2.54 -18.81 3.40
C ARG A 500 3.87 -19.52 3.13
N ARG A 501 4.57 -19.98 4.17
CA ARG A 501 5.89 -20.60 4.07
C ARG A 501 5.91 -22.08 4.45
N LEU A 502 4.81 -22.64 4.97
CA LEU A 502 4.77 -24.04 5.43
C LEU A 502 4.92 -25.05 4.27
N SER A 503 5.52 -26.21 4.55
CA SER A 503 5.54 -27.35 3.64
C SER A 503 4.15 -27.99 3.50
N THR A 504 4.01 -28.93 2.56
CA THR A 504 2.77 -29.72 2.39
C THR A 504 2.38 -30.46 3.67
N ASP A 505 3.36 -31.09 4.33
CA ASP A 505 3.14 -31.97 5.48
C ASP A 505 2.75 -31.17 6.74
N ASP A 506 3.37 -30.01 6.94
CA ASP A 506 3.02 -29.12 8.03
C ASP A 506 1.62 -28.52 7.84
N LEU A 507 1.24 -28.24 6.58
CA LEU A 507 -0.01 -27.55 6.26
C LEU A 507 -1.25 -28.41 6.54
N GLU A 508 -1.22 -29.71 6.29
CA GLU A 508 -2.38 -30.60 6.52
C GLU A 508 -2.84 -30.56 7.98
N GLY A 509 -1.91 -30.71 8.93
CA GLY A 509 -2.20 -30.61 10.36
C GLY A 509 -2.71 -29.23 10.77
N VAL A 510 -2.20 -28.17 10.12
CA VAL A 510 -2.61 -26.78 10.35
C VAL A 510 -4.03 -26.54 9.85
N LEU A 511 -4.42 -27.07 8.69
CA LEU A 511 -5.79 -26.96 8.18
C LEU A 511 -6.80 -27.61 9.14
N GLY A 512 -6.45 -28.76 9.72
CA GLY A 512 -7.28 -29.44 10.73
C GLY A 512 -7.48 -28.64 12.02
N GLU A 513 -6.42 -28.00 12.54
CA GLU A 513 -6.54 -27.07 13.69
C GLU A 513 -7.34 -25.82 13.30
N MET A 514 -7.03 -25.24 12.14
CA MET A 514 -7.63 -24.01 11.62
C MET A 514 -9.13 -24.14 11.41
N GLY A 515 -9.62 -25.28 10.91
CA GLY A 515 -11.05 -25.55 10.72
C GLY A 515 -11.86 -25.41 12.01
N LYS A 516 -11.28 -25.78 13.16
CA LYS A 516 -11.93 -25.66 14.48
C LYS A 516 -12.04 -24.22 14.96
N VAL A 517 -11.13 -23.34 14.52
CA VAL A 517 -11.03 -21.94 14.99
C VAL A 517 -11.53 -20.91 13.96
N ALA A 518 -11.74 -21.32 12.70
CA ALA A 518 -12.15 -20.47 11.58
C ALA A 518 -13.39 -19.61 11.86
N THR A 519 -14.37 -20.14 12.60
CA THR A 519 -15.56 -19.35 12.96
C THR A 519 -15.20 -18.11 13.80
N GLY A 520 -14.22 -18.22 14.70
CA GLY A 520 -13.75 -17.09 15.51
C GLY A 520 -13.11 -16.01 14.65
N MET A 521 -12.27 -16.41 13.70
CA MET A 521 -11.64 -15.49 12.72
C MET A 521 -12.66 -14.69 11.92
N VAL A 522 -13.73 -15.33 11.43
CA VAL A 522 -14.79 -14.63 10.68
C VAL A 522 -15.57 -13.67 11.59
N LYS A 523 -15.92 -14.08 12.82
CA LYS A 523 -16.65 -13.22 13.77
C LYS A 523 -15.87 -11.95 14.13
N GLU A 524 -14.57 -12.06 14.31
CA GLU A 524 -13.68 -10.94 14.62
C GLU A 524 -13.23 -10.15 13.37
N GLN A 525 -13.72 -10.50 12.17
CA GLN A 525 -13.30 -9.88 10.90
C GLN A 525 -11.80 -10.08 10.55
N MET A 526 -11.16 -11.09 11.13
CA MET A 526 -9.73 -11.39 10.99
C MET A 526 -9.50 -12.62 10.09
N VAL A 527 -9.83 -12.53 8.81
CA VAL A 527 -9.72 -13.65 7.85
C VAL A 527 -8.34 -13.79 7.20
N GLY A 528 -7.37 -12.96 7.56
CA GLY A 528 -6.03 -12.93 6.93
C GLY A 528 -5.29 -14.28 6.99
N CYS A 529 -5.43 -15.04 8.09
CA CYS A 529 -4.86 -16.38 8.20
C CYS A 529 -5.53 -17.40 7.25
N ILE A 530 -6.85 -17.30 7.07
CA ILE A 530 -7.60 -18.15 6.12
C ILE A 530 -7.17 -17.84 4.69
N LEU A 531 -7.06 -16.55 4.35
CA LEU A 531 -6.56 -16.10 3.05
C LEU A 531 -5.14 -16.62 2.78
N ALA A 532 -4.22 -16.48 3.75
CA ALA A 532 -2.86 -16.99 3.64
C ALA A 532 -2.79 -18.50 3.40
N ALA A 533 -3.68 -19.28 4.03
CA ALA A 533 -3.77 -20.72 3.79
C ALA A 533 -4.26 -21.04 2.37
N VAL A 534 -5.28 -20.33 1.87
CA VAL A 534 -5.78 -20.47 0.49
C VAL A 534 -4.66 -20.12 -0.51
N GLU A 535 -3.94 -19.02 -0.30
CA GLU A 535 -2.82 -18.60 -1.13
C GLU A 535 -1.69 -19.64 -1.11
N ARG A 536 -1.38 -20.23 0.05
CA ARG A 536 -0.34 -21.25 0.14
C ARG A 536 -0.72 -22.52 -0.61
N VAL A 537 -1.95 -23.01 -0.43
CA VAL A 537 -2.45 -24.17 -1.17
C VAL A 537 -2.46 -23.89 -2.67
N MET A 538 -2.84 -22.68 -3.09
CA MET A 538 -2.78 -22.26 -4.49
C MET A 538 -1.34 -22.32 -5.04
N GLN A 539 -0.36 -21.79 -4.31
CA GLN A 539 1.05 -21.81 -4.73
C GLN A 539 1.61 -23.24 -4.83
N LEU A 540 1.27 -24.12 -3.89
CA LEU A 540 1.69 -25.52 -3.91
C LEU A 540 1.04 -26.26 -5.08
N ALA A 541 -0.26 -26.09 -5.29
CA ALA A 541 -0.99 -26.69 -6.40
C ALA A 541 -0.41 -26.29 -7.77
N GLN A 542 0.01 -25.02 -7.94
CA GLN A 542 0.68 -24.54 -9.16
C GLN A 542 2.05 -25.22 -9.41
N ARG A 543 2.74 -25.63 -8.35
CA ARG A 543 4.01 -26.38 -8.43
C ARG A 543 3.80 -27.89 -8.62
N GLY A 544 2.56 -28.36 -8.61
CA GLY A 544 2.22 -29.79 -8.65
C GLY A 544 2.39 -30.49 -7.30
N GLU A 545 2.55 -29.74 -6.20
CA GLU A 545 2.69 -30.25 -4.84
C GLU A 545 1.36 -30.12 -4.07
N GLY A 546 1.03 -31.09 -3.21
CA GLY A 546 -0.10 -30.97 -2.29
C GLY A 546 -1.48 -31.08 -2.94
N GLY A 547 -1.81 -32.28 -3.44
CA GLY A 547 -2.94 -32.61 -4.32
C GLY A 547 -4.36 -32.27 -3.84
N GLU A 548 -5.34 -33.03 -4.35
CA GLU A 548 -6.77 -32.78 -4.13
C GLU A 548 -7.15 -32.62 -2.64
N GLU A 549 -6.46 -33.32 -1.75
CA GLU A 549 -6.71 -33.34 -0.31
C GLU A 549 -6.47 -31.98 0.36
N LEU A 550 -5.41 -31.25 0.02
CA LEU A 550 -5.15 -29.92 0.61
C LEU A 550 -6.17 -28.89 0.12
N VAL A 551 -6.59 -29.00 -1.14
CA VAL A 551 -7.61 -28.12 -1.73
C VAL A 551 -8.97 -28.37 -1.09
N LYS A 552 -9.30 -29.64 -0.80
CA LYS A 552 -10.48 -30.01 -0.01
C LYS A 552 -10.38 -29.50 1.42
N GLY A 553 -9.24 -29.71 2.09
CA GLY A 553 -9.03 -29.27 3.47
C GLY A 553 -9.19 -27.75 3.63
N VAL A 554 -8.59 -26.94 2.75
CA VAL A 554 -8.73 -25.47 2.84
C VAL A 554 -10.14 -25.01 2.47
N SER A 555 -10.79 -25.70 1.54
CA SER A 555 -12.21 -25.48 1.20
C SER A 555 -13.12 -25.72 2.41
N GLU A 556 -12.88 -26.79 3.16
CA GLU A 556 -13.61 -27.10 4.40
C GLU A 556 -13.35 -26.07 5.50
N VAL A 557 -12.12 -25.57 5.63
CA VAL A 557 -11.82 -24.49 6.58
C VAL A 557 -12.64 -23.23 6.30
N VAL A 558 -12.76 -22.83 5.02
CA VAL A 558 -13.58 -21.69 4.63
C VAL A 558 -15.05 -21.95 4.98
N LEU A 559 -15.60 -23.10 4.57
CA LEU A 559 -16.99 -23.47 4.86
C LEU A 559 -17.26 -23.50 6.39
N ALA A 560 -16.35 -24.08 7.17
CA ALA A 560 -16.43 -24.11 8.63
C ALA A 560 -16.36 -22.70 9.25
N GLY A 561 -15.53 -21.81 8.70
CA GLY A 561 -15.44 -20.42 9.12
C GLY A 561 -16.77 -19.66 8.98
N PHE A 562 -17.44 -19.85 7.86
CA PHE A 562 -18.72 -19.21 7.57
C PHE A 562 -19.94 -19.97 8.09
N ARG A 563 -19.75 -21.16 8.69
CA ARG A 563 -20.81 -22.09 9.12
C ARG A 563 -21.72 -22.50 7.97
N LEU A 564 -21.10 -22.88 6.85
CA LEU A 564 -21.74 -23.39 5.65
C LEU A 564 -21.40 -24.87 5.48
N LYS A 565 -22.27 -25.62 4.81
CA LYS A 565 -22.07 -27.04 4.50
C LYS A 565 -21.94 -27.24 2.99
N SER A 566 -21.14 -28.23 2.58
CA SER A 566 -20.89 -28.58 1.18
C SER A 566 -21.99 -29.45 0.55
N LYS A 567 -22.76 -30.20 1.36
CA LYS A 567 -23.81 -31.10 0.86
C LYS A 567 -25.13 -30.38 0.63
N GLU A 568 -25.77 -30.67 -0.52
CA GLU A 568 -27.07 -30.13 -0.95
C GLU A 568 -28.26 -30.55 -0.08
N GLU A 569 -28.11 -31.56 0.80
CA GLU A 569 -29.21 -32.10 1.63
C GLU A 569 -29.80 -31.07 2.62
N GLU A 570 -29.10 -29.95 2.88
CA GLU A 570 -29.63 -28.76 3.59
C GLU A 570 -29.59 -27.51 2.67
N GLY A 571 -30.21 -27.61 1.49
CA GLY A 571 -30.96 -26.58 0.74
C GLY A 571 -30.26 -25.29 0.25
N ASP A 572 -29.56 -24.55 1.12
CA ASP A 572 -29.18 -23.14 0.87
C ASP A 572 -27.73 -22.79 1.28
N GLY A 573 -26.95 -23.73 1.82
CA GLY A 573 -25.61 -23.47 2.36
C GLY A 573 -24.64 -22.85 1.33
N LEU A 574 -24.46 -23.47 0.17
CA LEU A 574 -23.58 -22.96 -0.88
C LEU A 574 -24.11 -21.70 -1.56
N LYS A 575 -25.44 -21.52 -1.62
CA LYS A 575 -26.05 -20.30 -2.20
C LYS A 575 -25.65 -19.04 -1.45
N LEU A 576 -25.45 -19.18 -0.14
CA LEU A 576 -25.06 -18.09 0.74
C LEU A 576 -23.55 -17.82 0.79
N LEU A 577 -22.71 -18.65 0.18
CA LEU A 577 -21.25 -18.53 0.27
C LEU A 577 -20.76 -17.15 -0.18
N VAL A 578 -21.03 -16.74 -1.42
CA VAL A 578 -20.54 -15.46 -1.96
C VAL A 578 -21.06 -14.26 -1.15
N PRO A 579 -22.38 -14.14 -0.88
CA PRO A 579 -22.88 -13.02 -0.08
C PRO A 579 -22.34 -12.99 1.36
N ALA A 580 -22.20 -14.15 2.01
CA ALA A 580 -21.69 -14.25 3.38
C ALA A 580 -20.20 -13.93 3.48
N VAL A 581 -19.39 -14.41 2.52
CA VAL A 581 -17.95 -14.13 2.46
C VAL A 581 -17.68 -12.66 2.17
N LEU A 582 -18.40 -12.06 1.21
CA LEU A 582 -18.28 -10.63 0.94
C LEU A 582 -18.58 -9.78 2.16
N ALA A 583 -19.62 -10.15 2.93
CA ALA A 583 -20.00 -9.47 4.16
C ALA A 583 -19.15 -9.85 5.38
N LEU A 584 -18.24 -10.83 5.25
CA LEU A 584 -17.49 -11.44 6.35
C LEU A 584 -18.38 -11.82 7.54
N LYS A 585 -19.56 -12.38 7.26
CA LYS A 585 -20.53 -12.79 8.28
C LYS A 585 -20.78 -14.28 8.19
N THR A 586 -20.83 -14.96 9.34
CA THR A 586 -21.34 -16.34 9.39
C THR A 586 -22.78 -16.43 8.85
N ARG A 587 -23.21 -17.61 8.38
CA ARG A 587 -24.56 -17.86 7.82
C ARG A 587 -25.68 -17.18 8.63
N LYS A 588 -25.76 -17.48 9.94
CA LYS A 588 -26.79 -16.94 10.84
C LYS A 588 -26.72 -15.40 10.95
N ALA A 589 -25.52 -14.85 11.07
CA ALA A 589 -25.32 -13.40 11.17
C ALA A 589 -25.72 -12.68 9.87
N TYR A 590 -25.36 -13.25 8.72
CA TYR A 590 -25.73 -12.71 7.42
C TYR A 590 -27.24 -12.68 7.24
N LEU A 591 -27.91 -13.83 7.46
CA LEU A 591 -29.37 -13.95 7.35
C LEU A 591 -30.11 -12.99 8.29
N HIS A 592 -29.64 -12.81 9.52
CA HIS A 592 -30.21 -11.82 10.44
C HIS A 592 -30.09 -10.38 9.90
N THR A 593 -28.92 -10.01 9.35
CA THR A 593 -28.76 -8.68 8.75
C THR A 593 -29.56 -8.49 7.47
N TYR A 594 -29.74 -9.55 6.70
CA TYR A 594 -30.55 -9.56 5.49
C TYR A 594 -32.05 -9.42 5.81
N ALA A 595 -32.57 -10.21 6.76
CA ALA A 595 -33.96 -10.13 7.21
C ALA A 595 -34.29 -8.77 7.84
N ALA A 596 -33.37 -8.18 8.60
CA ALA A 596 -33.54 -6.84 9.13
C ALA A 596 -33.68 -5.76 8.04
N ARG A 597 -33.12 -5.99 6.85
CA ARG A 597 -33.20 -5.08 5.70
C ARG A 597 -34.48 -5.23 4.92
N LEU A 598 -34.93 -6.45 4.67
CA LEU A 598 -36.25 -6.70 4.09
C LEU A 598 -37.33 -5.97 4.90
N ARG A 599 -37.26 -6.06 6.23
CA ARG A 599 -38.15 -5.31 7.14
C ARG A 599 -38.03 -3.79 7.08
N ARG A 600 -36.86 -3.25 6.72
CA ARG A 600 -36.66 -1.80 6.54
C ARG A 600 -37.14 -1.33 5.17
N GLY A 601 -36.93 -2.12 4.12
CA GLY A 601 -37.37 -1.82 2.76
C GLY A 601 -38.89 -1.80 2.61
N ASP A 602 -39.61 -2.67 3.33
CA ASP A 602 -41.08 -2.65 3.36
C ASP A 602 -41.67 -1.46 4.13
N GLY A 603 -40.87 -0.75 4.94
CA GLY A 603 -41.29 0.41 5.73
C GLY A 603 -41.15 1.77 5.03
N GLU A 604 -40.46 1.83 3.89
CA GLU A 604 -40.10 3.09 3.21
C GLU A 604 -41.11 3.54 2.14
N LYS A 605 -42.32 2.95 2.12
CA LYS A 605 -43.45 3.43 1.28
C LYS A 605 -44.56 4.14 2.07
N GLY A 606 -44.32 4.57 3.30
CA GLY A 606 -45.29 5.32 4.10
C GLY A 606 -44.65 6.39 4.98
N GLU A 607 -44.80 7.65 4.56
CA GLU A 607 -44.59 8.88 5.34
C GLU A 607 -43.20 9.09 5.98
N GLU A 608 -42.33 9.83 5.27
CA GLU A 608 -41.43 10.79 5.91
C GLU A 608 -42.28 11.87 6.63
N ARG A 609 -42.76 11.56 7.83
CA ARG A 609 -43.18 12.60 8.78
C ARG A 609 -41.99 12.98 9.63
N GLY A 610 -41.38 14.10 9.26
CA GLY A 610 -40.36 14.77 10.04
C GLY A 610 -40.74 14.84 11.52
N SER A 611 -39.81 14.43 12.37
CA SER A 611 -39.90 14.62 13.82
C SER A 611 -39.95 16.11 14.11
N LYS A 612 -41.16 16.68 14.18
CA LYS A 612 -41.40 18.00 14.75
C LYS A 612 -41.00 17.94 16.22
N ARG A 613 -39.84 18.50 16.53
CA ARG A 613 -39.47 18.87 17.89
C ARG A 613 -40.47 19.93 18.38
N GLY A 614 -41.22 19.59 19.42
CA GLY A 614 -42.03 20.55 20.17
C GLY A 614 -41.14 21.54 20.92
N ARG A 615 -41.63 22.77 21.03
CA ARG A 615 -40.92 23.96 21.54
C ARG A 615 -40.68 23.97 23.05
N ASP A 616 -41.22 23.04 23.82
CA ASP A 616 -41.09 23.06 25.28
C ASP A 616 -40.57 21.72 25.81
N GLY A 617 -39.27 21.69 26.11
CA GLY A 617 -38.63 20.57 26.77
C GLY A 617 -39.22 20.30 28.14
N LYS A 618 -39.97 19.20 28.30
CA LYS A 618 -40.18 18.51 29.58
C LYS A 618 -40.66 17.07 29.36
N THR A 619 -39.92 16.13 29.95
CA THR A 619 -40.29 14.72 30.04
C THR A 619 -41.36 14.50 31.11
N LYS A 620 -42.38 13.69 30.81
CA LYS A 620 -43.26 13.08 31.81
C LYS A 620 -42.99 11.58 31.91
N THR A 621 -42.46 11.20 33.06
CA THR A 621 -42.39 9.85 33.62
C THR A 621 -43.77 9.31 33.98
N LYS A 622 -44.01 8.03 33.65
CA LYS A 622 -44.79 6.98 34.36
C LYS A 622 -45.08 5.89 33.30
N GLY A 623 -44.69 4.61 33.40
CA GLY A 623 -44.12 3.82 34.47
C GLY A 623 -44.80 2.45 34.46
N LYS A 624 -44.08 1.36 34.14
CA LYS A 624 -44.13 0.07 34.85
C LYS A 624 -43.13 -0.93 34.25
N LYS A 625 -42.26 -1.42 35.13
CA LYS A 625 -41.35 -2.55 34.91
C LYS A 625 -42.15 -3.84 34.65
N SER A 626 -41.69 -4.63 33.70
CA SER A 626 -41.67 -6.09 33.83
C SER A 626 -40.32 -6.58 33.31
N SER A 627 -39.51 -7.08 34.24
CA SER A 627 -38.24 -7.74 33.93
C SER A 627 -38.52 -9.09 33.30
N ARG A 628 -38.15 -9.28 32.03
CA ARG A 628 -38.03 -10.62 31.45
C ARG A 628 -36.55 -10.95 31.29
N LYS A 629 -36.09 -11.72 32.26
CA LYS A 629 -34.92 -12.60 32.27
C LYS A 629 -34.69 -13.14 30.85
N THR A 630 -33.55 -12.85 30.25
CA THR A 630 -33.02 -13.52 29.06
C THR A 630 -32.77 -14.98 29.44
N LEU A 631 -33.82 -15.80 29.32
CA LEU A 631 -33.65 -17.22 29.08
C LEU A 631 -33.24 -17.33 27.61
N GLU A 632 -32.09 -17.95 27.38
CA GLU A 632 -31.90 -18.79 26.20
C GLU A 632 -33.05 -19.80 26.21
N SER A 633 -34.11 -19.48 25.47
CA SER A 633 -35.07 -20.48 25.05
C SER A 633 -34.63 -20.89 23.66
N ASP A 634 -34.25 -22.16 23.53
CA ASP A 634 -34.28 -22.93 22.29
C ASP A 634 -35.67 -22.75 21.67
N VAL A 635 -35.80 -21.71 20.84
CA VAL A 635 -36.86 -21.65 19.86
C VAL A 635 -36.32 -22.48 18.71
N GLU A 636 -36.97 -23.59 18.43
CA GLU A 636 -36.90 -24.22 17.11
C GLU A 636 -37.27 -23.14 16.08
N GLU A 637 -36.25 -22.45 15.57
CA GLU A 637 -36.39 -21.37 14.61
C GLU A 637 -36.65 -22.01 13.24
N ASP A 638 -37.88 -21.89 12.76
CA ASP A 638 -38.25 -22.15 11.37
C ASP A 638 -37.15 -21.59 10.44
N GLU A 639 -36.44 -22.50 9.74
CA GLU A 639 -35.48 -22.13 8.70
C GLU A 639 -36.24 -21.49 7.55
N ASN A 640 -36.46 -20.16 7.60
CA ASN A 640 -36.94 -19.44 6.43
C ASN A 640 -35.91 -19.64 5.29
N PRO A 641 -36.32 -20.21 4.14
CA PRO A 641 -35.42 -20.44 3.02
C PRO A 641 -34.86 -19.11 2.51
N TYR A 642 -33.56 -19.09 2.20
CA TYR A 642 -32.92 -17.88 1.68
C TYR A 642 -33.29 -17.70 0.21
N THR A 643 -34.02 -16.63 -0.10
CA THR A 643 -34.25 -16.18 -1.46
C THR A 643 -33.80 -14.73 -1.59
N MET A 644 -32.73 -14.50 -2.37
CA MET A 644 -32.30 -13.15 -2.69
C MET A 644 -33.35 -12.48 -3.58
N ASP A 645 -33.91 -11.36 -3.15
CA ASP A 645 -34.82 -10.55 -3.98
C ASP A 645 -34.08 -10.07 -5.25
N PRO A 646 -34.63 -10.27 -6.47
CA PRO A 646 -34.06 -9.76 -7.72
C PRO A 646 -33.85 -8.23 -7.75
N THR A 647 -34.58 -7.49 -6.91
CA THR A 647 -34.48 -6.02 -6.77
C THR A 647 -33.48 -5.58 -5.70
N TYR A 648 -32.84 -6.54 -5.00
CA TYR A 648 -31.88 -6.24 -3.95
C TYR A 648 -30.62 -5.57 -4.52
N GLU A 649 -30.31 -4.35 -4.08
CA GLU A 649 -29.01 -3.73 -4.32
C GLU A 649 -28.07 -4.00 -3.13
N LEU A 650 -26.83 -4.43 -3.41
CA LEU A 650 -25.83 -4.71 -2.39
C LEU A 650 -25.19 -3.40 -1.91
N PRO A 651 -25.40 -2.97 -0.66
CA PRO A 651 -24.84 -1.72 -0.19
C PRO A 651 -23.32 -1.76 -0.19
N ILE A 652 -22.70 -0.64 -0.56
CA ILE A 652 -21.24 -0.48 -0.61
C ILE A 652 -20.59 -0.83 0.73
N THR A 653 -21.28 -0.54 1.84
CA THR A 653 -20.79 -0.78 3.20
C THR A 653 -20.77 -2.26 3.62
N GLU A 654 -21.38 -3.16 2.85
CA GLU A 654 -21.35 -4.60 3.16
C GLU A 654 -20.28 -5.37 2.42
N ALA A 655 -19.87 -4.93 1.23
CA ALA A 655 -18.83 -5.63 0.50
C ALA A 655 -17.46 -5.27 1.09
N THR A 656 -16.83 -6.24 1.75
CA THR A 656 -15.50 -6.05 2.33
C THR A 656 -14.40 -6.39 1.32
N ILE A 657 -13.30 -5.64 1.35
CA ILE A 657 -12.13 -5.90 0.50
C ILE A 657 -11.53 -7.28 0.81
N GLN A 658 -11.42 -7.61 2.09
CA GLN A 658 -10.88 -8.90 2.55
C GLN A 658 -11.74 -10.09 2.09
N GLY A 659 -13.07 -9.96 2.10
CA GLY A 659 -13.98 -10.96 1.54
C GLY A 659 -13.83 -11.12 0.03
N SER A 660 -13.70 -10.01 -0.70
CA SER A 660 -13.46 -10.04 -2.16
C SER A 660 -12.13 -10.72 -2.50
N LEU A 661 -11.04 -10.39 -1.79
CA LEU A 661 -9.72 -11.02 -1.97
C LEU A 661 -9.76 -12.53 -1.68
N LEU A 662 -10.46 -12.95 -0.62
CA LEU A 662 -10.64 -14.38 -0.31
C LEU A 662 -11.36 -15.13 -1.44
N LEU A 663 -12.43 -14.56 -2.01
CA LEU A 663 -13.12 -15.15 -3.16
C LEU A 663 -12.23 -15.21 -4.40
N GLN A 664 -11.43 -14.18 -4.66
CA GLN A 664 -10.46 -14.16 -5.77
C GLN A 664 -9.42 -15.28 -5.63
N SER A 665 -8.87 -15.47 -4.44
CA SER A 665 -7.91 -16.55 -4.18
C SER A 665 -8.54 -17.94 -4.30
N LEU A 666 -9.80 -18.11 -3.85
CA LEU A 666 -10.54 -19.38 -4.03
C LEU A 666 -10.81 -19.70 -5.51
N LEU A 667 -11.10 -18.69 -6.34
CA LEU A 667 -11.33 -18.87 -7.77
C LEU A 667 -10.09 -19.33 -8.55
N ARG A 668 -8.89 -19.16 -7.97
CA ARG A 668 -7.61 -19.61 -8.51
C ARG A 668 -7.23 -21.04 -8.10
N LEU A 669 -7.94 -21.64 -7.14
CA LEU A 669 -7.74 -23.04 -6.77
C LEU A 669 -8.29 -24.00 -7.83
N PRO A 670 -7.69 -25.19 -8.00
CA PRO A 670 -8.26 -26.23 -8.85
C PRO A 670 -9.63 -26.68 -8.30
N GLY A 671 -10.48 -27.19 -9.17
CA GLY A 671 -11.79 -27.73 -8.80
C GLY A 671 -11.89 -29.25 -9.04
N PRO A 672 -13.02 -29.87 -8.66
CA PRO A 672 -13.28 -31.30 -8.85
C PRO A 672 -13.13 -31.75 -10.30
N ALA A 673 -12.39 -32.86 -10.47
CA ALA A 673 -12.23 -33.55 -11.75
C ALA A 673 -13.49 -34.35 -12.13
N VAL A 674 -13.63 -34.65 -13.41
CA VAL A 674 -14.69 -35.54 -13.91
C VAL A 674 -14.47 -36.95 -13.33
N ALA A 675 -15.41 -37.48 -12.56
CA ALA A 675 -15.44 -38.91 -12.24
C ALA A 675 -15.46 -39.70 -13.56
N SER A 676 -14.55 -40.67 -13.73
CA SER A 676 -14.43 -41.44 -14.96
C SER A 676 -15.76 -42.13 -15.29
N ARG A 677 -16.51 -41.54 -16.22
CA ARG A 677 -17.78 -42.11 -16.65
C ARG A 677 -17.44 -43.35 -17.46
N ALA A 678 -17.63 -44.53 -16.88
CA ALA A 678 -17.48 -45.79 -17.61
C ALA A 678 -18.28 -45.68 -18.93
N PRO A 679 -17.69 -46.00 -20.09
CA PRO A 679 -18.38 -45.83 -21.36
C PRO A 679 -19.68 -46.64 -21.31
N PRO A 680 -20.83 -46.04 -21.68
CA PRO A 680 -22.08 -46.78 -21.67
C PRO A 680 -21.92 -47.96 -22.62
N LYS A 681 -21.98 -49.19 -22.08
CA LYS A 681 -22.05 -50.40 -22.90
C LYS A 681 -23.30 -50.24 -23.76
N ARG A 682 -23.12 -49.92 -25.05
CA ARG A 682 -24.18 -49.91 -26.06
C ARG A 682 -24.74 -51.31 -26.16
N THR A 683 -25.78 -51.61 -25.38
CA THR A 683 -26.61 -52.78 -25.58
C THR A 683 -27.76 -52.36 -26.48
N PHE A 684 -27.67 -52.69 -27.76
CA PHE A 684 -28.80 -52.57 -28.67
C PHE A 684 -29.85 -53.61 -28.26
N GLY A 685 -31.08 -53.19 -27.95
CA GLY A 685 -32.25 -54.07 -27.98
C GLY A 685 -32.85 -54.57 -26.65
N ARG A 686 -32.57 -53.96 -25.48
CA ARG A 686 -33.35 -54.24 -24.26
C ARG A 686 -33.86 -52.94 -23.62
N PRO A 687 -35.13 -52.85 -23.20
CA PRO A 687 -35.60 -51.68 -22.45
C PRO A 687 -34.76 -51.54 -21.17
N GLN A 688 -34.22 -50.34 -20.99
CA GLN A 688 -33.41 -49.96 -19.85
C GLN A 688 -34.29 -50.02 -18.59
N PRO A 689 -33.89 -50.69 -17.49
CA PRO A 689 -34.61 -50.55 -16.23
C PRO A 689 -34.57 -49.07 -15.78
N PRO A 690 -35.61 -48.57 -15.10
CA PRO A 690 -35.65 -47.17 -14.67
C PRO A 690 -34.39 -46.85 -13.85
N ALA A 691 -33.70 -45.78 -14.25
CA ALA A 691 -32.50 -45.28 -13.57
C ALA A 691 -32.87 -44.94 -12.12
N THR A 692 -32.62 -45.86 -11.21
CA THR A 692 -32.99 -45.80 -9.79
C THR A 692 -31.84 -45.34 -8.90
N ASN A 693 -30.68 -45.01 -9.47
CA ASN A 693 -29.60 -44.42 -8.71
C ASN A 693 -29.55 -42.91 -9.00
N PRO A 694 -29.86 -42.04 -8.01
CA PRO A 694 -29.56 -40.62 -8.14
C PRO A 694 -28.07 -40.47 -8.44
N THR A 695 -27.74 -39.67 -9.45
CA THR A 695 -26.36 -39.26 -9.71
C THR A 695 -25.79 -38.75 -8.37
N PRO A 696 -24.66 -39.26 -7.86
CA PRO A 696 -24.10 -38.78 -6.61
C PRO A 696 -23.90 -37.26 -6.72
N ALA A 697 -24.36 -36.52 -5.71
CA ALA A 697 -24.26 -35.06 -5.67
C ALA A 697 -22.81 -34.65 -5.99
N GLN A 698 -22.64 -33.75 -6.96
CA GLN A 698 -21.30 -33.32 -7.38
C GLN A 698 -20.65 -32.56 -6.21
N GLU A 699 -19.58 -33.11 -5.64
CA GLU A 699 -18.81 -32.42 -4.61
C GLU A 699 -18.34 -31.05 -5.13
N SER A 700 -18.54 -29.98 -4.36
CA SER A 700 -18.11 -28.62 -4.72
C SER A 700 -17.00 -28.13 -3.78
N TRP A 701 -15.77 -28.08 -4.28
CA TRP A 701 -14.59 -27.56 -3.57
C TRP A 701 -13.71 -26.70 -4.48
N GLY A 702 -12.78 -25.94 -3.90
CA GLY A 702 -11.89 -25.04 -4.62
C GLY A 702 -12.65 -23.93 -5.35
N CYS A 703 -12.37 -23.73 -6.64
CA CYS A 703 -13.11 -22.74 -7.43
C CYS A 703 -14.59 -23.10 -7.66
N ALA A 704 -14.95 -24.39 -7.61
CA ALA A 704 -16.31 -24.84 -7.91
C ALA A 704 -17.34 -24.31 -6.92
N MET A 705 -17.04 -24.27 -5.63
CA MET A 705 -17.99 -23.76 -4.62
C MET A 705 -18.36 -22.29 -4.84
N VAL A 706 -17.42 -21.47 -5.31
CA VAL A 706 -17.66 -20.04 -5.60
C VAL A 706 -18.50 -19.91 -6.87
N LEU A 707 -18.16 -20.68 -7.92
CA LEU A 707 -18.91 -20.67 -9.17
C LEU A 707 -20.34 -21.20 -9.00
N ASP A 708 -20.53 -22.27 -8.23
CA ASP A 708 -21.84 -22.84 -7.94
C ASP A 708 -22.69 -21.89 -7.09
N SER A 709 -22.07 -21.20 -6.11
CA SER A 709 -22.71 -20.11 -5.37
C SER A 709 -23.19 -19.00 -6.30
N LEU A 710 -22.33 -18.51 -7.20
CA LEU A 710 -22.70 -17.47 -8.17
C LEU A 710 -23.84 -17.89 -9.10
N LEU A 711 -23.79 -19.10 -9.63
CA LEU A 711 -24.80 -19.64 -10.54
C LEU A 711 -26.16 -19.87 -9.86
N SER A 712 -26.17 -20.00 -8.53
CA SER A 712 -27.40 -20.14 -7.75
C SER A 712 -28.10 -18.82 -7.45
N LEU A 713 -27.41 -17.68 -7.63
CA LEU A 713 -27.98 -16.36 -7.39
C LEU A 713 -28.95 -15.97 -8.52
N PRO A 714 -30.09 -15.33 -8.20
CA PRO A 714 -31.08 -14.95 -9.20
C PRO A 714 -30.58 -13.81 -10.11
N THR A 715 -29.69 -12.95 -9.61
CA THR A 715 -29.10 -11.85 -10.35
C THR A 715 -27.69 -11.53 -9.86
N LEU A 716 -26.82 -11.10 -10.78
CA LEU A 716 -25.44 -10.70 -10.51
C LEU A 716 -25.24 -9.18 -10.56
N VAL A 717 -26.25 -8.43 -10.99
CA VAL A 717 -26.22 -6.96 -11.14
C VAL A 717 -25.77 -6.24 -9.87
N PRO A 718 -26.23 -6.61 -8.66
CA PRO A 718 -25.84 -5.92 -7.43
C PRO A 718 -24.34 -6.04 -7.13
N PHE A 719 -23.72 -7.15 -7.56
CA PHE A 719 -22.30 -7.39 -7.41
C PHE A 719 -21.48 -6.71 -8.51
N ALA A 720 -22.03 -6.61 -9.72
CA ALA A 720 -21.40 -5.95 -10.87
C ALA A 720 -21.26 -4.44 -10.70
N ARG A 721 -22.23 -3.79 -10.04
CA ARG A 721 -22.25 -2.33 -9.81
C ARG A 721 -21.54 -1.88 -8.53
N ASN A 722 -21.04 -2.82 -7.72
CA ASN A 722 -20.42 -2.50 -6.44
C ASN A 722 -18.88 -2.44 -6.56
N PRO A 723 -18.24 -1.40 -6.00
CA PRO A 723 -16.80 -1.14 -6.17
C PRO A 723 -15.89 -2.26 -5.68
N THR A 724 -16.34 -3.10 -4.76
CA THR A 724 -15.50 -4.12 -4.13
C THR A 724 -15.79 -5.52 -4.68
N SER A 725 -17.05 -5.84 -4.96
CA SER A 725 -17.46 -7.13 -5.51
C SER A 725 -17.13 -7.29 -7.00
N VAL A 726 -17.08 -6.21 -7.78
CA VAL A 726 -16.82 -6.31 -9.22
C VAL A 726 -15.51 -7.03 -9.54
N TYR A 727 -14.49 -6.87 -8.69
CA TYR A 727 -13.16 -7.46 -8.90
C TYR A 727 -13.15 -8.99 -8.80
N PHE A 728 -13.93 -9.59 -7.89
CA PHE A 728 -14.02 -11.05 -7.84
C PHE A 728 -14.87 -11.61 -8.99
N LEU A 729 -15.88 -10.86 -9.46
CA LEU A 729 -16.62 -11.23 -10.68
C LEU A 729 -15.70 -11.22 -11.90
N ILE A 730 -14.84 -10.21 -12.05
CA ILE A 730 -13.82 -10.20 -13.11
C ILE A 730 -12.92 -11.43 -12.98
N SER A 731 -12.43 -11.74 -11.77
CA SER A 731 -11.59 -12.92 -11.52
C SER A 731 -12.31 -14.25 -11.78
N SER A 732 -13.64 -14.29 -11.69
CA SER A 732 -14.45 -15.47 -12.02
C SER A 732 -14.54 -15.75 -13.52
N LEU A 733 -14.19 -14.77 -14.37
CA LEU A 733 -14.12 -14.91 -15.82
C LEU A 733 -12.75 -15.42 -16.29
N THR A 734 -11.69 -15.16 -15.51
CA THR A 734 -10.32 -15.54 -15.87
C THR A 734 -10.09 -17.04 -15.68
N HIS A 735 -9.53 -17.70 -16.69
CA HIS A 735 -9.03 -19.06 -16.57
C HIS A 735 -7.67 -19.05 -15.85
N PRO A 736 -7.37 -19.98 -14.94
CA PRO A 736 -6.01 -20.17 -14.45
C PRO A 736 -5.06 -20.40 -15.64
N SER A 737 -3.97 -19.64 -15.71
CA SER A 737 -3.05 -19.62 -16.87
C SER A 737 -2.52 -21.02 -17.23
N PRO A 738 -2.44 -21.38 -18.53
CA PRO A 738 -1.94 -22.68 -19.01
C PRO A 738 -0.41 -22.83 -18.97
N SER A 739 0.33 -21.95 -18.29
CA SER A 739 1.81 -21.89 -18.32
C SER A 739 2.53 -23.00 -17.55
N SER A 740 1.84 -24.04 -17.08
CA SER A 740 2.47 -25.27 -16.60
C SER A 740 1.91 -26.47 -17.35
N PRO A 741 2.74 -27.27 -18.06
CA PRO A 741 2.33 -28.53 -18.65
C PRO A 741 2.14 -29.57 -17.54
N SER A 742 1.11 -29.40 -16.71
CA SER A 742 0.67 -30.44 -15.77
C SER A 742 -0.23 -31.44 -16.53
N PRO A 743 -0.13 -32.75 -16.28
CA PRO A 743 -0.89 -33.81 -16.97
C PRO A 743 -2.39 -33.85 -16.60
N THR A 744 -2.97 -32.70 -16.27
CA THR A 744 -4.32 -32.53 -15.72
C THR A 744 -5.25 -31.75 -16.64
N ALA A 745 -5.20 -32.01 -17.96
CA ALA A 745 -6.16 -31.49 -18.93
C ALA A 745 -7.64 -31.87 -18.62
N GLY A 746 -7.86 -32.84 -17.71
CA GLY A 746 -9.20 -33.25 -17.24
C GLY A 746 -9.80 -32.36 -16.13
N LEU A 747 -9.02 -31.52 -15.44
CA LEU A 747 -9.52 -30.66 -14.35
C LEU A 747 -10.28 -29.41 -14.86
N ASP A 748 -10.14 -29.07 -16.15
CA ASP A 748 -10.55 -27.75 -16.66
C ASP A 748 -11.95 -27.73 -17.30
N TRP A 749 -12.44 -28.85 -17.86
CA TRP A 749 -13.70 -28.82 -18.64
C TRP A 749 -14.96 -28.50 -17.80
N ILE A 750 -15.11 -29.09 -16.61
CA ILE A 750 -16.29 -28.83 -15.76
C ILE A 750 -16.30 -27.37 -15.31
N GLN A 751 -15.15 -26.85 -14.90
CA GLN A 751 -15.04 -25.45 -14.46
C GLN A 751 -15.25 -24.51 -15.63
N ALA A 752 -14.73 -24.82 -16.82
CA ALA A 752 -15.02 -24.09 -18.04
C ALA A 752 -16.51 -24.10 -18.39
N ASN A 753 -17.24 -25.19 -18.10
CA ASN A 753 -18.70 -25.22 -18.29
C ASN A 753 -19.44 -24.31 -17.29
N ARG A 754 -19.03 -24.30 -16.01
CA ARG A 754 -19.57 -23.36 -15.01
C ARG A 754 -19.32 -21.91 -15.41
N ARG A 755 -18.09 -21.58 -15.82
CA ARG A 755 -17.71 -20.24 -16.29
C ARG A 755 -18.50 -19.83 -17.53
N ARG A 756 -18.72 -20.74 -18.50
CA ARG A 756 -19.60 -20.47 -19.66
C ARG A 756 -21.05 -20.17 -19.27
N LYS A 757 -21.62 -20.92 -18.31
CA LYS A 757 -22.96 -20.62 -17.77
C LYS A 757 -22.99 -19.23 -17.10
N LEU A 758 -21.94 -18.91 -16.34
CA LEU A 758 -21.81 -17.62 -15.66
C LEU A 758 -21.71 -16.46 -16.66
N GLN A 759 -20.90 -16.61 -17.71
CA GLN A 759 -20.79 -15.66 -18.81
C GLN A 759 -22.15 -15.42 -19.46
N GLN A 760 -22.93 -16.47 -19.75
CA GLN A 760 -24.28 -16.31 -20.30
C GLN A 760 -25.23 -15.56 -19.36
N SER A 761 -25.15 -15.82 -18.05
CA SER A 761 -25.92 -15.07 -17.04
C SER A 761 -25.56 -13.58 -17.04
N LEU A 762 -24.26 -13.25 -17.13
CA LEU A 762 -23.80 -11.87 -17.18
C LEU A 762 -24.23 -11.18 -18.48
N ILE A 763 -24.10 -11.85 -19.64
CA ILE A 763 -24.56 -11.32 -20.94
C ILE A 763 -26.06 -10.96 -20.89
N ASN A 764 -26.88 -11.83 -20.30
CA ASN A 764 -28.33 -11.57 -20.21
C ASN A 764 -28.67 -10.34 -19.35
N THR A 765 -27.79 -9.95 -18.42
CA THR A 765 -27.96 -8.77 -17.56
C THR A 765 -27.10 -7.58 -17.96
N LEU A 766 -26.37 -7.67 -19.08
CA LEU A 766 -25.39 -6.68 -19.54
C LEU A 766 -25.92 -5.24 -19.63
N PRO A 767 -27.13 -4.97 -20.16
CA PRO A 767 -27.65 -3.60 -20.27
C PRO A 767 -27.74 -2.86 -18.93
N SER A 768 -27.88 -3.61 -17.83
CA SER A 768 -28.00 -3.00 -16.50
C SER A 768 -26.68 -2.48 -15.94
N TYR A 769 -25.52 -2.99 -16.34
CA TYR A 769 -24.25 -2.63 -15.69
C TYR A 769 -23.15 -2.12 -16.63
N CYS A 770 -23.28 -2.29 -17.96
CA CYS A 770 -22.21 -1.95 -18.89
C CYS A 770 -21.85 -0.46 -18.93
N GLY A 771 -22.77 0.44 -18.56
CA GLY A 771 -22.52 1.88 -18.43
C GLY A 771 -22.30 2.39 -17.01
N ASP A 772 -22.22 1.48 -16.03
CA ASP A 772 -21.91 1.81 -14.64
C ASP A 772 -20.41 2.10 -14.44
N LYS A 773 -20.08 2.91 -13.42
CA LYS A 773 -18.69 3.28 -13.09
C LYS A 773 -17.78 2.07 -12.87
N TYR A 774 -18.32 1.01 -12.26
CA TYR A 774 -17.59 -0.21 -11.95
C TYR A 774 -17.95 -1.32 -12.93
N GLY A 775 -19.24 -1.44 -13.26
CA GLY A 775 -19.76 -2.46 -14.17
C GLY A 775 -19.19 -2.38 -15.60
N SER A 776 -18.81 -1.19 -16.08
CA SER A 776 -18.14 -1.04 -17.38
C SER A 776 -16.85 -1.86 -17.49
N ARG A 777 -16.07 -1.96 -16.41
CA ARG A 777 -14.85 -2.80 -16.36
C ARG A 777 -15.17 -4.30 -16.40
N LEU A 778 -16.27 -4.71 -15.77
CA LEU A 778 -16.74 -6.09 -15.86
C LEU A 778 -17.23 -6.41 -17.27
N ALA A 779 -17.91 -5.48 -17.93
CA ALA A 779 -18.34 -5.62 -19.32
C ALA A 779 -17.13 -5.77 -20.26
N ASP A 780 -16.07 -4.98 -20.04
CA ASP A 780 -14.81 -5.13 -20.75
C ASP A 780 -14.18 -6.52 -20.55
N ALA A 781 -14.02 -6.96 -19.29
CA ALA A 781 -13.48 -8.28 -18.99
C ALA A 781 -14.33 -9.40 -19.61
N LEU A 782 -15.65 -9.26 -19.58
CA LEU A 782 -16.56 -10.21 -20.22
C LEU A 782 -16.34 -10.24 -21.74
N TRP A 783 -16.22 -9.09 -22.39
CA TRP A 783 -15.96 -9.00 -23.83
C TRP A 783 -14.69 -9.73 -24.26
N TYR A 784 -13.61 -9.67 -23.47
CA TYR A 784 -12.35 -10.34 -23.81
C TYR A 784 -12.32 -11.84 -23.49
N THR A 785 -13.15 -12.30 -22.56
CA THR A 785 -13.18 -13.70 -22.13
C THR A 785 -14.17 -14.58 -22.90
N VAL A 786 -15.20 -14.01 -23.51
CA VAL A 786 -16.22 -14.79 -24.23
C VAL A 786 -15.78 -15.24 -25.63
N ASP A 787 -16.40 -16.32 -26.11
CA ASP A 787 -16.19 -16.86 -27.45
C ASP A 787 -16.86 -16.00 -28.54
N GLY A 788 -16.49 -16.22 -29.81
CA GLY A 788 -16.97 -15.42 -30.94
C GLY A 788 -18.49 -15.38 -31.08
N TYR A 789 -19.20 -16.48 -30.81
CA TYR A 789 -20.66 -16.53 -30.86
C TYR A 789 -21.30 -15.65 -29.77
N SER A 790 -20.77 -15.73 -28.54
CA SER A 790 -21.24 -14.88 -27.44
C SER A 790 -20.95 -13.40 -27.67
N LYS A 791 -19.86 -13.05 -28.37
CA LYS A 791 -19.58 -11.66 -28.80
C LYS A 791 -20.68 -11.11 -29.72
N GLU A 792 -21.17 -11.91 -30.66
CA GLU A 792 -22.31 -11.51 -31.50
C GLU A 792 -23.58 -11.28 -30.66
N LYS A 793 -23.81 -12.13 -29.65
CA LYS A 793 -24.94 -11.97 -28.73
C LYS A 793 -24.83 -10.67 -27.93
N ILE A 794 -23.64 -10.35 -27.41
CA ILE A 794 -23.36 -9.08 -26.73
C ILE A 794 -23.72 -7.89 -27.62
N VAL A 795 -23.25 -7.87 -28.88
CA VAL A 795 -23.55 -6.78 -29.81
C VAL A 795 -25.04 -6.65 -30.09
N LYS A 796 -25.76 -7.76 -30.30
CA LYS A 796 -27.22 -7.76 -30.48
C LYS A 796 -27.93 -7.16 -29.28
N THR A 797 -27.59 -7.63 -28.07
CA THR A 797 -28.19 -7.13 -26.81
C THR A 797 -27.92 -5.64 -26.59
N VAL A 798 -26.72 -5.16 -26.92
CA VAL A 798 -26.36 -3.73 -26.81
C VAL A 798 -27.12 -2.88 -27.82
N ILE A 799 -27.33 -3.38 -29.05
CA ILE A 799 -28.13 -2.67 -30.07
C ILE A 799 -29.61 -2.61 -29.68
N GLU A 800 -30.15 -3.71 -29.14
CA GLU A 800 -31.54 -3.77 -28.66
C GLU A 800 -31.81 -2.75 -27.53
N HIS A 801 -30.82 -2.52 -26.65
CA HIS A 801 -30.94 -1.62 -25.49
C HIS A 801 -30.12 -0.32 -25.66
N ASP A 802 -29.77 0.08 -26.90
CA ASP A 802 -28.83 1.18 -27.19
C ASP A 802 -29.26 2.50 -26.54
N THR A 803 -30.57 2.77 -26.54
CA THR A 803 -31.15 4.01 -25.97
C THR A 803 -31.06 4.08 -24.43
N GLU A 804 -31.01 2.93 -23.74
CA GLU A 804 -30.87 2.86 -22.29
C GLU A 804 -29.40 2.91 -21.88
N ILE A 805 -28.57 2.17 -22.61
CA ILE A 805 -27.12 2.09 -22.37
C ILE A 805 -26.46 3.45 -22.59
N LEU A 806 -26.76 4.14 -23.69
CA LEU A 806 -26.15 5.44 -24.00
C LEU A 806 -26.51 6.56 -23.02
N LYS A 807 -27.56 6.40 -22.22
CA LYS A 807 -27.91 7.35 -21.14
C LYS A 807 -26.97 7.23 -19.93
N MET A 808 -26.26 6.11 -19.80
CA MET A 808 -25.36 5.86 -18.68
C MET A 808 -24.00 6.55 -18.92
N PRO A 809 -23.41 7.20 -17.90
CA PRO A 809 -22.24 8.08 -18.08
C PRO A 809 -20.96 7.36 -18.54
N TYR A 810 -20.80 6.06 -18.25
CA TYR A 810 -19.60 5.30 -18.60
C TYR A 810 -19.81 4.35 -19.79
N ALA A 811 -20.97 4.37 -20.43
CA ALA A 811 -21.29 3.44 -21.52
C ALA A 811 -20.37 3.58 -22.73
N SER A 812 -19.89 4.80 -23.02
CA SER A 812 -19.01 5.10 -24.14
C SER A 812 -17.70 4.29 -24.10
N TYR A 813 -17.14 4.05 -22.91
CA TYR A 813 -15.90 3.28 -22.74
C TYR A 813 -16.05 1.85 -23.27
N PHE A 814 -17.19 1.23 -23.01
CA PHE A 814 -17.48 -0.13 -23.47
C PHE A 814 -17.97 -0.15 -24.93
N THR A 815 -18.93 0.71 -25.29
CA THR A 815 -19.56 0.69 -26.63
C THR A 815 -18.59 1.07 -27.76
N ASN A 816 -17.61 1.94 -27.49
CA ASN A 816 -16.56 2.28 -28.46
C ASN A 816 -15.71 1.05 -28.86
N LYS A 817 -15.50 0.11 -27.94
CA LYS A 817 -14.70 -1.10 -28.21
C LYS A 817 -15.42 -2.10 -29.11
N LEU A 818 -16.75 -2.15 -29.01
CA LEU A 818 -17.60 -3.06 -29.78
C LEU A 818 -17.64 -2.74 -31.28
N GLN A 819 -17.17 -1.56 -31.71
CA GLN A 819 -17.15 -1.14 -33.12
C GLN A 819 -18.52 -1.29 -33.79
N LEU A 820 -19.59 -0.88 -33.08
CA LEU A 820 -20.99 -1.05 -33.49
C LEU A 820 -21.30 -0.48 -34.89
N GLN A 821 -20.51 0.49 -35.35
CA GLN A 821 -20.63 1.10 -36.68
C GLN A 821 -20.41 0.10 -37.82
N LEU A 822 -19.44 -0.83 -37.68
CA LEU A 822 -19.18 -1.85 -38.70
C LEU A 822 -20.32 -2.86 -38.76
N TRP A 823 -20.88 -3.21 -37.59
CA TRP A 823 -22.00 -4.12 -37.48
C TRP A 823 -23.29 -3.54 -38.09
N ARG A 824 -23.63 -2.28 -37.78
CA ARG A 824 -24.81 -1.59 -38.35
C ARG A 824 -24.75 -1.45 -39.87
N LYS A 825 -23.55 -1.40 -40.46
CA LYS A 825 -23.33 -1.35 -41.91
C LYS A 825 -23.38 -2.72 -42.60
N GLY A 826 -23.69 -3.80 -41.87
CA GLY A 826 -23.74 -5.17 -42.41
C GLY A 826 -22.37 -5.78 -42.73
N LYS A 827 -21.27 -5.12 -42.33
CA LYS A 827 -19.88 -5.54 -42.61
C LYS A 827 -19.36 -6.53 -41.55
N VAL A 828 -20.08 -7.65 -41.36
CA VAL A 828 -19.78 -8.63 -40.30
C VAL A 828 -18.37 -9.21 -40.42
N ARG A 829 -17.89 -9.47 -41.65
CA ARG A 829 -16.54 -10.01 -41.87
C ARG A 829 -15.42 -9.05 -41.43
N GLU A 830 -15.53 -7.77 -41.76
CA GLU A 830 -14.56 -6.73 -41.33
C GLU A 830 -14.60 -6.56 -39.81
N TRP A 831 -15.81 -6.59 -39.22
CA TRP A 831 -15.98 -6.54 -37.77
C TRP A 831 -15.29 -7.72 -37.07
N THR A 832 -15.47 -8.95 -37.54
CA THR A 832 -14.81 -10.14 -36.96
C THR A 832 -13.28 -10.02 -37.00
N GLN A 833 -12.71 -9.48 -38.09
CA GLN A 833 -11.26 -9.26 -38.20
C GLN A 833 -10.75 -8.24 -37.17
N VAL A 834 -11.45 -7.11 -37.01
CA VAL A 834 -11.10 -6.08 -36.01
C VAL A 834 -11.18 -6.63 -34.59
N VAL A 835 -12.22 -7.40 -34.28
CA VAL A 835 -12.39 -8.03 -32.96
C VAL A 835 -11.32 -9.08 -32.66
N GLN A 836 -10.91 -9.86 -33.67
CA GLN A 836 -9.80 -10.81 -33.53
C GLN A 836 -8.46 -10.09 -33.29
N ALA A 837 -8.20 -8.99 -34.01
CA ALA A 837 -7.00 -8.17 -33.81
C ALA A 837 -6.95 -7.55 -32.41
N GLN A 838 -8.09 -7.04 -31.89
CA GLN A 838 -8.19 -6.54 -30.51
C GLN A 838 -7.81 -7.61 -29.47
N GLN A 839 -8.24 -8.86 -29.67
CA GLN A 839 -7.95 -9.96 -28.73
C GLN A 839 -6.49 -10.43 -28.79
N GLN A 840 -5.83 -10.32 -29.95
CA GLN A 840 -4.40 -10.61 -30.09
C GLN A 840 -3.51 -9.54 -29.47
N GLY A 841 -3.92 -8.26 -29.51
CA GLY A 841 -3.21 -7.16 -28.85
C GLY A 841 -3.12 -7.37 -27.33
N LEU A 842 -4.24 -7.70 -26.70
CA LEU A 842 -4.30 -7.90 -25.24
C LEU A 842 -3.52 -9.11 -24.75
N LYS A 843 -3.52 -10.23 -25.49
CA LYS A 843 -2.71 -11.40 -25.11
C LYS A 843 -1.21 -11.08 -25.07
N LYS A 844 -0.74 -10.21 -25.97
CA LYS A 844 0.65 -9.73 -25.97
C LYS A 844 0.93 -8.80 -24.78
N GLU A 845 -0.05 -8.03 -24.34
CA GLU A 845 0.05 -7.17 -23.14
C GLU A 845 0.05 -8.02 -21.85
N GLU A 846 -0.83 -9.01 -21.72
CA GLU A 846 -0.92 -9.91 -20.56
C GLU A 846 0.35 -10.79 -20.41
N GLU A 847 0.89 -11.32 -21.51
CA GLU A 847 2.15 -12.09 -21.50
C GLU A 847 3.36 -11.24 -21.06
N LYS A 848 3.31 -9.94 -21.33
CA LYS A 848 4.34 -8.96 -20.94
C LYS A 848 4.24 -8.61 -19.46
N GLU A 849 3.03 -8.35 -18.96
CA GLU A 849 2.76 -8.03 -17.55
C GLU A 849 3.15 -9.18 -16.61
N MET A 850 2.96 -10.43 -17.05
CA MET A 850 3.30 -11.63 -16.27
C MET A 850 4.82 -11.90 -16.16
N ALA A 851 5.62 -11.35 -17.07
CA ALA A 851 7.08 -11.45 -17.05
C ALA A 851 7.76 -10.43 -16.11
N GLU A 852 7.05 -9.38 -15.69
CA GLU A 852 7.64 -8.19 -15.05
C GLU A 852 7.52 -8.14 -13.51
N SER A 853 7.06 -9.20 -12.82
CA SER A 853 6.73 -9.13 -11.38
C SER A 853 7.91 -9.07 -10.37
N LYS A 854 9.13 -8.75 -10.78
CA LYS A 854 10.24 -8.51 -9.84
C LYS A 854 11.03 -7.27 -10.23
N TRP A 855 10.60 -6.12 -9.71
CA TRP A 855 11.39 -4.91 -9.72
C TRP A 855 12.69 -5.17 -8.93
N LYS A 856 13.83 -5.08 -9.62
CA LYS A 856 15.16 -5.05 -9.01
C LYS A 856 15.79 -3.71 -9.34
N PRO A 857 16.49 -3.06 -8.41
CA PRO A 857 17.19 -1.81 -8.71
C PRO A 857 18.21 -2.05 -9.83
N ILE A 858 18.25 -1.15 -10.81
CA ILE A 858 19.26 -1.16 -11.87
C ILE A 858 20.50 -0.47 -11.31
N ILE A 859 21.52 -1.25 -10.97
CA ILE A 859 22.80 -0.77 -10.46
C ILE A 859 23.78 -0.66 -11.64
N VAL A 860 24.38 0.51 -11.82
CA VAL A 860 25.40 0.76 -12.83
C VAL A 860 26.79 0.68 -12.19
N GLU A 861 27.68 -0.14 -12.75
CA GLU A 861 29.07 -0.24 -12.29
C GLU A 861 29.85 1.04 -12.62
N THR A 862 30.48 1.67 -11.62
CA THR A 862 31.34 2.85 -11.83
C THR A 862 32.80 2.47 -12.10
N LYS A 863 33.19 1.20 -11.90
CA LYS A 863 34.57 0.75 -12.17
C LYS A 863 34.79 0.58 -13.67
N ARG A 864 35.70 1.39 -14.24
CA ARG A 864 36.35 1.08 -15.52
C ARG A 864 36.98 -0.32 -15.40
N THR A 865 36.59 -1.25 -16.28
CA THR A 865 37.27 -2.53 -16.43
C THR A 865 38.75 -2.25 -16.62
N LYS A 866 39.56 -2.69 -15.66
CA LYS A 866 41.01 -2.70 -15.78
C LYS A 866 41.29 -3.64 -16.96
N LYS A 867 41.49 -3.08 -18.17
CA LYS A 867 41.98 -3.86 -19.31
C LYS A 867 43.27 -4.51 -18.83
N GLU A 868 43.22 -5.81 -18.56
CA GLU A 868 44.43 -6.61 -18.44
C GLU A 868 45.21 -6.36 -19.72
N ASN A 869 46.44 -5.86 -19.57
CA ASN A 869 47.38 -5.67 -20.67
C ASN A 869 47.74 -7.03 -21.26
N GLY A 870 46.87 -7.56 -22.13
CA GLY A 870 47.24 -8.50 -23.16
C GLY A 870 48.01 -7.73 -24.23
N LYS A 871 49.31 -8.01 -24.34
CA LYS A 871 50.13 -7.62 -25.49
C LYS A 871 49.42 -8.04 -26.78
N ASP A 872 48.93 -7.09 -27.55
CA ASP A 872 49.06 -7.12 -29.00
C ASP A 872 48.89 -5.72 -29.60
N GLY A 873 49.81 -5.39 -30.50
CA GLY A 873 49.96 -4.05 -31.07
C GLY A 873 48.85 -3.72 -32.05
N GLY A 874 48.06 -2.69 -31.72
CA GLY A 874 47.18 -2.01 -32.66
C GLY A 874 47.10 -0.53 -32.29
N LYS A 875 47.62 0.35 -33.15
CA LYS A 875 47.48 1.81 -33.03
C LYS A 875 46.02 2.20 -33.25
N GLU A 876 45.32 2.57 -32.19
CA GLU A 876 44.08 3.36 -32.29
C GLU A 876 44.29 4.76 -31.69
N LYS A 877 43.72 5.76 -32.37
CA LYS A 877 43.85 7.19 -32.07
C LYS A 877 43.28 7.48 -30.67
N LYS A 878 44.11 8.06 -29.79
CA LYS A 878 43.66 8.75 -28.57
C LYS A 878 42.94 10.04 -28.96
N ASP A 879 41.66 10.16 -28.64
CA ASP A 879 40.93 11.43 -28.68
C ASP A 879 41.49 12.36 -27.59
N LYS A 880 41.76 13.61 -27.97
CA LYS A 880 42.46 14.62 -27.14
C LYS A 880 41.70 15.04 -25.87
N VAL A 881 40.41 14.73 -25.76
CA VAL A 881 39.54 15.18 -24.66
C VAL A 881 39.83 14.42 -23.36
N ASP A 882 40.26 13.17 -23.44
CA ASP A 882 40.56 12.34 -22.26
C ASP A 882 41.88 12.74 -21.57
N GLY A 883 42.79 13.39 -22.29
CA GLY A 883 44.09 13.80 -21.74
C GLY A 883 44.04 14.98 -20.76
N GLU A 884 43.03 15.85 -20.87
CA GLU A 884 42.85 16.98 -19.96
C GLU A 884 42.18 16.56 -18.65
N LEU A 885 41.30 15.54 -18.69
CA LEU A 885 40.65 15.02 -17.48
C LEU A 885 41.60 14.23 -16.58
N ASP A 886 42.48 13.42 -17.18
CA ASP A 886 43.51 12.66 -16.44
C ASP A 886 44.53 13.62 -15.76
N SER A 887 44.81 14.78 -16.34
CA SER A 887 45.72 15.77 -15.73
C SER A 887 45.11 16.50 -14.54
N ILE A 888 43.78 16.56 -14.41
CA ILE A 888 43.08 17.21 -13.30
C ILE A 888 42.94 16.25 -12.12
N LEU A 889 42.72 14.96 -12.37
CA LEU A 889 42.62 13.94 -11.33
C LEU A 889 43.96 13.58 -10.67
N ASP A 890 45.08 13.74 -11.38
CA ASP A 890 46.43 13.57 -10.79
C ASP A 890 46.88 14.77 -9.93
N GLN A 891 46.12 15.89 -9.93
CA GLN A 891 46.39 17.08 -9.12
C GLN A 891 45.49 17.21 -7.88
N ILE A 892 44.48 16.34 -7.73
CA ILE A 892 43.65 16.19 -6.51
C ILE A 892 44.21 15.01 -5.72
#